data_AF-A0A380S3N3-F1
#
_entry.id   AF-A0A380S3N3-F1
#
_cell.length_a   1.000
_cell.length_b   1.000
_cell.length_c   1.000
_cell.angle_alpha   90.00
_cell.angle_beta   90.00
_cell.angle_gamma   90.00
#
_symmetry.space_group_name_H-M   'P 1'
#
loop_
_entity.id
_entity.type
_entity.pdbx_description
1 polymer ?
#
loop_
_entity_poly.entity_id
_entity_poly.type
_entity_poly.pdbx_seq_one_letter_code
_entity_poly.pdbx_strand_id
1 'polypeptide(L)'
;QNGTAAVRAESWDSKAQRSIDREYTIDIETETVTGFIDYGGIDDFWFRGSYKVGNYKIDSLYRYMVDANENRYWLLRITSPDGNQTEITFEDQDEWYDELPSIFALDDRTALVPIDRKPEYVFYKLDLTNCKATKADSKEFQWLEPDKLRRASNGSDGKVYFTTRRGISSLDFENKNAKQVFDFNNCNVNRRYMEDLEIAECSGDSFLFCGSYESPDMRSSIFIENYAIVELKKVKENPHAGKKIIELCSYDGYLNGTLYDAIIKYNEISSDYHIEFSDRYIMNAYSDFGDINSSDEYDSALLGANGKLSDALAMDIMNGEGPDILMNTSRLGQLNNDNFLIDLSVYTQELDSSKYYTNIINGAKTDGKLYQIPISYTIEGIQTSPEYAGKTKIGFTPGEYEKFISEELNGKDLIESGQAIYFTKLFTAMSDEFITGGRADFSSSRFADIAGYVKETVPQNSETWNTVTDGVPEDPYEIATKGVKTAIYCNCPGISGYLVKRYQIKDGTTILGIPSSDGRGPMFGTDISVAVSKNAVNIDACVEFVKMLLTDGVQEDLAMNDKFVLNRVAFRKSCSAAIEYYNSSEGKDNLFDYEIGTNVPRRSKFQDEEIDNMENIILSCSKSNSSDAAISTILMEEMPAYFLGQKDLDSVIKIAQDRAQKVLDERG
;
A
#
# COMPACT_ATOMS: atom_id res chain seq x y z
N GLN A 1 5.74 -2.83 34.68
CA GLN A 1 5.25 -3.52 35.91
C GLN A 1 4.73 -2.65 37.09
N ASN A 2 5.00 -1.35 37.24
CA ASN A 2 4.50 -0.52 38.37
C ASN A 2 3.48 0.57 37.98
N GLY A 3 2.79 0.43 36.84
CA GLY A 3 1.98 1.51 36.28
C GLY A 3 2.82 2.67 35.71
N THR A 4 4.13 2.48 35.57
CA THR A 4 5.07 3.48 35.04
C THR A 4 5.69 3.02 33.72
N ALA A 5 5.79 3.91 32.74
CA ALA A 5 6.54 3.73 31.49
C ALA A 5 7.84 4.55 31.54
N ALA A 6 8.92 3.99 30.99
CA ALA A 6 10.14 4.73 30.70
C ALA A 6 10.12 5.09 29.21
N VAL A 7 10.03 6.37 28.88
CA VAL A 7 9.99 6.86 27.50
C VAL A 7 11.24 7.67 27.23
N ARG A 8 12.09 7.19 26.33
CA ARG A 8 13.27 7.92 25.88
C ARG A 8 12.88 8.82 24.71
N ALA A 9 13.16 10.10 24.82
CA ALA A 9 12.87 11.09 23.80
C ALA A 9 14.11 11.92 23.50
N GLU A 10 14.34 12.12 22.21
CA GLU A 10 15.38 12.98 21.68
C GLU A 10 14.78 14.32 21.27
N SER A 11 15.42 15.43 21.64
CA SER A 11 14.96 16.78 21.30
C SER A 11 16.13 17.68 20.92
N TRP A 12 15.94 18.55 19.93
CA TRP A 12 16.98 19.49 19.50
C TRP A 12 16.90 20.80 20.31
N ASP A 13 17.97 21.13 21.05
CA ASP A 13 18.13 22.45 21.67
C ASP A 13 18.73 23.42 20.66
N SER A 14 17.88 24.21 20.01
CA SER A 14 18.30 25.19 19.01
C SER A 14 19.18 26.31 19.55
N LYS A 15 19.17 26.59 20.86
CA LYS A 15 20.05 27.60 21.48
C LYS A 15 21.43 27.04 21.79
N ALA A 16 21.49 25.80 22.27
CA ALA A 16 22.74 25.11 22.56
C ALA A 16 23.33 24.40 21.34
N GLN A 17 22.60 24.32 20.22
CA GLN A 17 22.98 23.63 18.98
C GLN A 17 23.40 22.17 19.25
N ARG A 18 22.63 21.48 20.08
CA ARG A 18 22.88 20.08 20.44
C ARG A 18 21.60 19.30 20.62
N SER A 19 21.70 17.99 20.45
CA SER A 19 20.64 17.07 20.85
C SER A 19 20.60 16.90 22.37
N ILE A 20 19.40 16.75 22.93
CA ILE A 20 19.13 16.40 24.32
C ILE A 20 18.40 15.08 24.31
N ASP A 21 19.01 14.08 24.94
CA ASP A 21 18.44 12.75 25.12
C ASP A 21 18.04 12.55 26.58
N ARG A 22 16.74 12.29 26.80
CA ARG A 22 16.17 12.07 28.14
C ARG A 22 15.28 10.85 28.15
N GLU A 23 15.41 10.04 29.20
CA GLU A 23 14.42 9.01 29.55
C GLU A 23 13.50 9.55 30.64
N TYR A 24 12.25 9.76 30.28
CA TYR A 24 11.18 10.21 31.15
C TYR A 24 10.53 9.02 31.83
N THR A 25 10.25 9.14 33.12
CA THR A 25 9.35 8.22 33.82
C THR A 25 7.95 8.80 33.79
N ILE A 26 7.01 8.09 33.17
CA ILE A 26 5.61 8.47 33.02
C ILE A 26 4.77 7.55 33.89
N ASP A 27 3.89 8.11 34.73
CA ASP A 27 2.80 7.37 35.34
C ASP A 27 1.69 7.19 34.29
N ILE A 28 1.42 5.94 33.93
CA ILE A 28 0.52 5.58 32.82
C ILE A 28 -0.95 5.86 33.20
N GLU A 29 -1.32 5.77 34.48
CA GLU A 29 -2.72 5.97 34.91
C GLU A 29 -3.11 7.45 34.92
N THR A 30 -2.17 8.32 35.27
CA THR A 30 -2.37 9.77 35.37
C THR A 30 -1.87 10.55 34.16
N GLU A 31 -1.12 9.89 33.26
CA GLU A 31 -0.44 10.48 32.11
C GLU A 31 0.53 11.61 32.50
N THR A 32 1.17 11.51 33.67
CA THR A 32 2.10 12.54 34.16
C THR A 32 3.55 12.08 34.16
N VAL A 33 4.45 12.99 33.78
CA VAL A 33 5.90 12.79 33.95
C VAL A 33 6.25 12.94 35.43
N THR A 34 6.75 11.87 36.04
CA THR A 34 7.12 11.80 37.46
C THR A 34 8.62 11.97 37.70
N GLY A 35 9.44 11.86 36.65
CA GLY A 35 10.88 12.09 36.71
C GLY A 35 11.53 11.97 35.33
N PHE A 36 12.83 12.28 35.24
CA PHE A 36 13.62 12.01 34.05
C PHE A 36 15.09 11.76 34.39
N ILE A 37 15.76 11.01 33.53
CA ILE A 37 17.21 10.84 33.48
C ILE A 37 17.69 11.61 32.25
N ASP A 38 18.61 12.57 32.44
CA ASP A 38 19.28 13.28 31.36
C ASP A 38 20.56 12.52 31.01
N TYR A 39 20.61 11.94 29.82
CA TYR A 39 21.79 11.24 29.33
C TYR A 39 22.85 12.20 28.77
N GLY A 40 22.56 13.51 28.76
CA GLY A 40 23.36 14.55 28.14
C GLY A 40 23.15 14.60 26.62
N GLY A 41 23.70 15.65 26.00
CA GLY A 41 23.97 15.59 24.56
C GLY A 41 25.20 14.72 24.38
N ILE A 42 25.03 13.50 23.89
CA ILE A 42 26.17 12.76 23.36
C ILE A 42 26.43 13.40 22.00
N ASP A 43 27.35 14.36 21.96
CA ASP A 43 27.87 14.87 20.71
C ASP A 43 28.29 13.63 19.89
N ASP A 44 27.55 13.34 18.81
CA ASP A 44 27.84 12.35 17.77
C ASP A 44 27.19 10.95 17.87
N PHE A 45 26.42 10.57 18.89
CA PHE A 45 25.74 9.26 18.92
C PHE A 45 24.22 9.34 18.96
N TRP A 46 23.59 8.57 18.08
CA TRP A 46 22.15 8.38 17.97
C TRP A 46 21.75 7.14 18.75
N PHE A 47 20.83 7.28 19.70
CA PHE A 47 20.24 6.13 20.37
C PHE A 47 19.41 5.31 19.37
N ARG A 48 19.55 3.98 19.40
CA ARG A 48 18.86 3.08 18.46
C ARG A 48 17.97 2.05 19.13
N GLY A 49 18.18 1.74 20.41
CA GLY A 49 17.31 0.82 21.15
C GLY A 49 17.89 0.37 22.48
N SER A 50 17.02 -0.18 23.33
CA SER A 50 17.38 -0.78 24.62
C SER A 50 16.91 -2.22 24.69
N TYR A 51 17.80 -3.11 25.14
CA TYR A 51 17.56 -4.55 25.20
C TYR A 51 17.80 -5.05 26.63
N LYS A 52 16.96 -5.97 27.10
CA LYS A 52 17.18 -6.68 28.37
C LYS A 52 17.74 -8.06 28.08
N VAL A 53 18.76 -8.49 28.83
CA VAL A 53 19.29 -9.86 28.78
C VAL A 53 19.56 -10.30 30.21
N GLY A 54 18.75 -11.23 30.72
CA GLY A 54 18.69 -11.51 32.14
C GLY A 54 18.43 -10.22 32.95
N ASN A 55 19.36 -9.89 33.86
CA ASN A 55 19.30 -8.69 34.69
C ASN A 55 20.15 -7.51 34.14
N TYR A 56 20.65 -7.61 32.91
CA TYR A 56 21.44 -6.57 32.26
C TYR A 56 20.56 -5.73 31.32
N LYS A 57 20.84 -4.42 31.22
CA LYS A 57 20.31 -3.52 30.17
C LYS A 57 21.43 -3.24 29.18
N ILE A 58 21.14 -3.31 27.89
CA ILE A 58 22.08 -2.99 26.81
C ILE A 58 21.45 -1.90 25.96
N ASP A 59 22.09 -0.73 25.89
CA ASP A 59 21.69 0.34 24.98
C ASP A 59 22.57 0.28 23.73
N SER A 60 21.95 0.29 22.54
CA SER A 60 22.66 0.43 21.28
C SER A 60 22.70 1.89 20.85
N LEU A 61 23.90 2.36 20.54
CA LEU A 61 24.18 3.71 20.09
C LEU A 61 24.94 3.64 18.76
N TYR A 62 24.54 4.50 17.82
CA TYR A 62 25.11 4.58 16.49
C TYR A 62 25.76 5.93 16.26
N ARG A 63 27.03 5.96 15.83
CA ARG A 63 27.71 7.21 15.49
C ARG A 63 27.66 7.47 14.00
N TYR A 64 27.08 8.60 13.61
CA TYR A 64 27.03 9.06 12.22
C TYR A 64 28.04 10.19 12.00
N MET A 65 29.05 9.93 11.15
CA MET A 65 30.11 10.80 10.61
C MET A 65 30.31 12.21 11.22
N VAL A 66 31.45 12.43 11.90
CA VAL A 66 31.84 13.78 12.42
C VAL A 66 33.31 14.17 12.17
N ASP A 67 34.17 13.27 11.66
CA ASP A 67 35.55 13.62 11.33
C ASP A 67 35.92 13.34 9.85
N ALA A 68 37.06 13.91 9.42
CA ALA A 68 37.58 13.80 8.06
C ALA A 68 37.98 12.37 7.65
N ASN A 69 37.79 11.38 8.54
CA ASN A 69 38.12 9.98 8.34
C ASN A 69 36.87 9.10 8.14
N GLU A 70 35.65 9.67 8.16
CA GLU A 70 34.38 8.97 7.88
C GLU A 70 34.09 7.73 8.75
N ASN A 71 34.68 7.64 9.94
CA ASN A 71 34.54 6.45 10.79
C ASN A 71 33.10 6.31 11.32
N ARG A 72 32.43 5.21 10.96
CA ARG A 72 31.11 4.79 11.48
C ARG A 72 31.30 3.58 12.38
N TYR A 73 30.69 3.58 13.55
CA TYR A 73 30.74 2.42 14.44
C TYR A 73 29.55 2.35 15.39
N TRP A 74 29.30 1.14 15.87
CA TRP A 74 28.31 0.85 16.90
C TRP A 74 28.96 0.83 18.27
N LEU A 75 28.28 1.41 19.25
CA LEU A 75 28.64 1.35 20.66
C LEU A 75 27.49 0.68 21.41
N LEU A 76 27.83 -0.31 22.23
CA LEU A 76 26.91 -0.93 23.16
C LEU A 76 27.26 -0.50 24.58
N ARG A 77 26.32 0.14 25.26
CA ARG A 77 26.43 0.46 26.68
C ARG A 77 25.70 -0.58 27.50
N ILE A 78 26.45 -1.36 28.26
CA ILE A 78 25.96 -2.46 29.10
C ILE A 78 25.85 -1.95 30.53
N THR A 79 24.65 -1.97 31.09
CA THR A 79 24.37 -1.71 32.50
C THR A 79 24.17 -3.02 33.23
N SER A 80 25.04 -3.32 34.19
CA SER A 80 24.96 -4.51 35.04
C SER A 80 23.91 -4.39 36.16
N PRO A 81 23.54 -5.49 36.83
CA PRO A 81 22.48 -5.48 37.85
C PRO A 81 22.74 -4.58 39.06
N ASP A 82 24.01 -4.26 39.33
CA ASP A 82 24.44 -3.32 40.38
C ASP A 82 24.47 -1.85 39.89
N GLY A 83 24.10 -1.60 38.63
CA GLY A 83 24.05 -0.28 38.02
C GLY A 83 25.36 0.19 37.38
N ASN A 84 26.43 -0.62 37.39
CA ASN A 84 27.67 -0.25 36.72
C ASN A 84 27.52 -0.29 35.20
N GLN A 85 28.13 0.67 34.51
CA GLN A 85 28.08 0.77 33.05
C GLN A 85 29.44 0.46 32.44
N THR A 86 29.44 -0.37 31.39
CA THR A 86 30.61 -0.66 30.56
C THR A 86 30.24 -0.48 29.09
N GLU A 87 31.15 0.08 28.31
CA GLU A 87 30.93 0.31 26.88
C GLU A 87 31.81 -0.62 26.04
N ILE A 88 31.25 -1.15 24.96
CA ILE A 88 31.95 -1.95 23.95
C ILE A 88 31.71 -1.30 22.60
N THR A 89 32.81 -1.05 21.88
CA THR A 89 32.76 -0.46 20.55
C THR A 89 33.06 -1.51 19.49
N PHE A 90 32.32 -1.45 18.38
CA PHE A 90 32.53 -2.26 17.18
C PHE A 90 33.13 -1.37 16.10
N GLU A 91 34.45 -1.17 16.16
CA GLU A 91 35.21 -0.34 15.22
C GLU A 91 35.85 -1.24 14.15
N ASP A 92 35.66 -0.90 12.87
CA ASP A 92 36.50 -1.41 11.78
C ASP A 92 36.68 -0.28 10.76
N GLN A 93 37.93 -0.07 10.31
CA GLN A 93 38.33 1.15 9.59
C GLN A 93 38.16 1.05 8.07
N ASP A 94 37.79 -0.12 7.53
CA ASP A 94 37.85 -0.38 6.09
C ASP A 94 36.50 -0.76 5.44
N GLU A 95 35.39 -0.87 6.19
CA GLU A 95 34.11 -1.35 5.64
C GLU A 95 32.86 -0.65 6.20
N TRP A 96 31.80 -0.56 5.39
CA TRP A 96 30.54 0.11 5.73
C TRP A 96 29.72 -0.68 6.77
N TYR A 97 29.43 -0.04 7.91
CA TYR A 97 28.44 -0.49 8.88
C TYR A 97 27.11 0.21 8.64
N ASP A 98 26.14 -0.52 8.11
CA ASP A 98 24.84 0.04 7.78
C ASP A 98 23.87 -0.09 8.98
N GLU A 99 23.72 -1.28 9.58
CA GLU A 99 22.66 -1.53 10.58
C GLU A 99 23.03 -2.55 11.68
N LEU A 100 22.42 -2.39 12.87
CA LEU A 100 22.34 -3.39 13.95
C LEU A 100 20.84 -3.62 14.20
N PRO A 101 20.25 -4.72 13.70
CA PRO A 101 18.81 -4.89 13.69
C PRO A 101 18.22 -5.13 15.08
N SER A 102 18.84 -5.99 15.91
CA SER A 102 18.41 -6.27 17.29
C SER A 102 19.51 -7.01 18.06
N ILE A 103 19.41 -7.07 19.40
CA ILE A 103 20.30 -7.86 20.26
C ILE A 103 19.52 -9.05 20.85
N PHE A 104 19.97 -10.26 20.51
CA PHE A 104 19.24 -11.48 20.86
C PHE A 104 19.84 -12.15 22.09
N ALA A 105 19.03 -12.41 23.13
CA ALA A 105 19.47 -13.21 24.26
C ALA A 105 19.74 -14.66 23.83
N LEU A 106 20.92 -15.19 24.17
CA LEU A 106 21.23 -16.62 24.06
C LEU A 106 21.01 -17.33 25.40
N ASP A 107 21.27 -16.63 26.49
CA ASP A 107 20.97 -16.99 27.88
C ASP A 107 20.92 -15.71 28.74
N ASP A 108 20.82 -15.83 30.07
CA ASP A 108 20.73 -14.69 31.01
C ASP A 108 21.99 -13.81 31.08
N ARG A 109 23.10 -14.22 30.47
CA ARG A 109 24.42 -13.60 30.55
C ARG A 109 25.15 -13.51 29.20
N THR A 110 24.57 -14.06 28.15
CA THR A 110 25.15 -14.08 26.81
C THR A 110 24.14 -13.57 25.80
N ALA A 111 24.59 -12.69 24.90
CA ALA A 111 23.77 -12.19 23.80
C ALA A 111 24.47 -12.38 22.45
N LEU A 112 23.69 -12.39 21.37
CA LEU A 112 24.14 -12.36 19.99
C LEU A 112 23.89 -10.96 19.42
N VAL A 113 24.92 -10.38 18.81
CA VAL A 113 24.90 -9.06 18.18
C VAL A 113 25.19 -9.22 16.69
N PRO A 114 24.18 -9.23 15.81
CA PRO A 114 24.36 -9.11 14.37
C PRO A 114 24.69 -7.66 14.00
N ILE A 115 25.65 -7.48 13.10
CA ILE A 115 25.99 -6.18 12.52
C ILE A 115 26.08 -6.36 11.00
N ASP A 116 25.34 -5.55 10.25
CA ASP A 116 25.36 -5.56 8.79
C ASP A 116 26.72 -5.06 8.29
N ARG A 117 27.42 -5.92 7.55
CA ARG A 117 28.73 -5.67 6.95
C ARG A 117 28.74 -6.24 5.54
N LYS A 118 28.25 -5.47 4.57
CA LYS A 118 28.04 -5.94 3.20
C LYS A 118 29.28 -6.68 2.64
N PRO A 119 29.09 -7.87 2.03
CA PRO A 119 27.81 -8.42 1.57
C PRO A 119 27.04 -9.27 2.60
N GLU A 120 27.53 -9.46 3.83
CA GLU A 120 26.92 -10.39 4.80
C GLU A 120 26.96 -9.92 6.26
N TYR A 121 26.01 -10.36 7.07
CA TYR A 121 26.02 -10.07 8.49
C TYR A 121 27.22 -10.70 9.21
N VAL A 122 27.88 -9.91 10.06
CA VAL A 122 28.85 -10.40 11.05
C VAL A 122 28.17 -10.53 12.40
N PHE A 123 28.44 -11.64 13.08
CA PHE A 123 27.84 -11.95 14.37
C PHE A 123 28.88 -11.92 15.49
N TYR A 124 28.53 -11.32 16.63
CA TYR A 124 29.34 -11.32 17.84
C TYR A 124 28.58 -11.97 19.00
N LYS A 125 29.23 -12.87 19.73
CA LYS A 125 28.76 -13.35 21.04
C LYS A 125 29.26 -12.39 22.12
N LEU A 126 28.32 -11.79 22.84
CA LEU A 126 28.56 -10.84 23.91
C LEU A 126 28.43 -11.53 25.27
N ASP A 127 29.53 -11.65 25.99
CA ASP A 127 29.56 -12.08 27.39
C ASP A 127 29.34 -10.86 28.29
N LEU A 128 28.19 -10.83 28.97
CA LEU A 128 27.76 -9.72 29.82
C LEU A 128 28.41 -9.75 31.21
N THR A 129 28.96 -10.89 31.63
CA THR A 129 29.70 -10.98 32.90
C THR A 129 31.06 -10.34 32.76
N ASN A 130 31.73 -10.58 31.64
CA ASN A 130 33.06 -10.06 31.35
C ASN A 130 33.07 -8.80 30.46
N CYS A 131 31.88 -8.32 30.05
CA CYS A 131 31.68 -7.23 29.10
C CYS A 131 32.58 -7.37 27.86
N LYS A 132 32.55 -8.55 27.23
CA LYS A 132 33.42 -8.89 26.09
C LYS A 132 32.63 -9.41 24.90
N ALA A 133 32.79 -8.76 23.75
CA ALA A 133 32.32 -9.27 22.47
C ALA A 133 33.39 -10.16 21.80
N THR A 134 32.97 -11.30 21.25
CA THR A 134 33.84 -12.21 20.48
C THR A 134 33.16 -12.52 19.15
N LYS A 135 33.87 -12.31 18.04
CA LYS A 135 33.35 -12.64 16.71
C LYS A 135 33.01 -14.13 16.63
N ALA A 136 31.79 -14.44 16.20
CA ALA A 136 31.30 -15.80 16.01
C ALA A 136 31.49 -16.27 14.56
N ASP A 137 31.35 -17.58 14.34
CA ASP A 137 31.31 -18.13 12.97
C ASP A 137 29.94 -17.82 12.36
N SER A 138 29.91 -16.95 11.33
CA SER A 138 28.66 -16.56 10.65
C SER A 138 27.87 -17.76 10.12
N LYS A 139 28.52 -18.89 9.80
CA LYS A 139 27.85 -20.14 9.38
C LYS A 139 26.92 -20.72 10.45
N GLU A 140 27.17 -20.44 11.73
CA GLU A 140 26.31 -20.88 12.83
C GLU A 140 24.92 -20.24 12.75
N PHE A 141 24.84 -19.03 12.19
CA PHE A 141 23.71 -18.11 12.22
C PHE A 141 23.09 -17.81 10.84
N GLN A 142 23.50 -18.51 9.78
CA GLN A 142 22.92 -18.35 8.43
C GLN A 142 21.41 -18.61 8.33
N TRP A 143 20.82 -19.25 9.34
CA TRP A 143 19.38 -19.47 9.44
C TRP A 143 18.62 -18.23 9.94
N LEU A 144 19.32 -17.27 10.56
CA LEU A 144 18.74 -15.98 10.93
C LEU A 144 18.68 -15.08 9.71
N GLU A 145 17.59 -14.33 9.60
CA GLU A 145 17.39 -13.26 8.63
C GLU A 145 17.29 -11.94 9.41
N PRO A 146 18.42 -11.30 9.80
CA PRO A 146 18.38 -10.18 10.74
C PRO A 146 17.55 -8.98 10.26
N ASP A 147 17.45 -8.77 8.95
CA ASP A 147 16.59 -7.73 8.34
C ASP A 147 15.11 -7.88 8.72
N LYS A 148 14.65 -9.12 8.93
CA LYS A 148 13.27 -9.44 9.35
C LYS A 148 13.08 -9.35 10.87
N LEU A 149 14.15 -9.09 11.63
CA LEU A 149 14.18 -9.16 13.09
C LEU A 149 14.50 -7.81 13.74
N ARG A 150 14.32 -6.68 13.02
CA ARG A 150 14.63 -5.32 13.50
C ARG A 150 13.90 -4.90 14.79
N ARG A 151 12.80 -5.57 15.14
CA ARG A 151 11.98 -5.28 16.34
C ARG A 151 11.84 -6.51 17.23
N ALA A 152 12.89 -7.31 17.32
CA ALA A 152 12.89 -8.48 18.20
C ALA A 152 13.13 -8.08 19.65
N SER A 153 12.37 -8.66 20.57
CA SER A 153 12.43 -8.37 22.00
C SER A 153 12.77 -9.63 22.80
N ASN A 154 13.64 -9.47 23.79
CA ASN A 154 14.01 -10.55 24.71
C ASN A 154 12.96 -10.66 25.82
N GLY A 155 12.34 -11.82 25.92
CA GLY A 155 11.36 -12.15 26.93
C GLY A 155 11.99 -12.46 28.28
N SER A 156 11.22 -12.19 29.34
CA SER A 156 11.57 -12.53 30.72
C SER A 156 11.66 -14.05 30.98
N ASP A 157 11.21 -14.87 30.04
CA ASP A 157 11.30 -16.32 30.03
C ASP A 157 12.53 -16.86 29.29
N GLY A 158 13.46 -15.97 28.90
CA GLY A 158 14.71 -16.32 28.22
C GLY A 158 14.56 -16.59 26.72
N LYS A 159 13.39 -16.35 26.12
CA LYS A 159 13.18 -16.48 24.68
C LYS A 159 13.29 -15.14 23.97
N VAL A 160 13.51 -15.17 22.66
CA VAL A 160 13.50 -13.98 21.81
C VAL A 160 12.25 -14.01 20.95
N TYR A 161 11.44 -12.95 21.03
CA TYR A 161 10.18 -12.81 20.32
C TYR A 161 10.25 -11.74 19.25
N PHE A 162 9.50 -11.90 18.18
CA PHE A 162 9.35 -10.89 17.13
C PHE A 162 7.96 -10.98 16.50
N THR A 163 7.48 -9.83 16.00
CA THR A 163 6.20 -9.73 15.33
C THR A 163 6.34 -10.12 13.86
N THR A 164 5.32 -10.81 13.35
CA THR A 164 5.10 -11.12 11.93
C THR A 164 3.71 -10.60 11.55
N ARG A 165 3.39 -10.57 10.25
CA ARG A 165 2.04 -10.19 9.78
C ARG A 165 0.92 -11.05 10.38
N ARG A 166 1.21 -12.31 10.72
CA ARG A 166 0.21 -13.25 11.28
C ARG A 166 0.08 -13.17 12.79
N GLY A 167 1.09 -12.68 13.50
CA GLY A 167 1.15 -12.80 14.96
C GLY A 167 2.56 -12.70 15.50
N ILE A 168 2.83 -13.43 16.59
CA ILE A 168 4.11 -13.37 17.30
C ILE A 168 4.82 -14.70 17.16
N SER A 169 6.11 -14.64 16.85
CA SER A 169 6.99 -15.78 16.74
C SER A 169 8.13 -15.70 17.76
N SER A 170 8.67 -16.86 18.15
CA SER A 170 9.88 -16.95 18.97
C SER A 170 11.01 -17.62 18.20
N LEU A 171 12.24 -17.17 18.41
CA LEU A 171 13.44 -17.83 17.89
C LEU A 171 13.80 -19.05 18.75
N ASP A 172 14.18 -20.14 18.08
CA ASP A 172 14.73 -21.35 18.67
C ASP A 172 16.18 -21.51 18.18
N PHE A 173 17.13 -21.05 18.99
CA PHE A 173 18.56 -21.09 18.67
C PHE A 173 19.13 -22.52 18.67
N GLU A 174 18.51 -23.46 19.39
CA GLU A 174 18.94 -24.86 19.45
C GLU A 174 18.58 -25.56 18.13
N ASN A 175 17.33 -25.42 17.69
CA ASN A 175 16.81 -26.06 16.48
C ASN A 175 16.96 -25.21 15.22
N LYS A 176 17.55 -24.00 15.32
CA LYS A 176 17.84 -23.09 14.21
C LYS A 176 16.61 -22.76 13.37
N ASN A 177 15.52 -22.40 14.04
CA ASN A 177 14.28 -22.02 13.38
C ASN A 177 13.50 -20.97 14.19
N ALA A 178 12.41 -20.48 13.61
CA ALA A 178 11.42 -19.68 14.31
C ALA A 178 10.10 -20.45 14.42
N LYS A 179 9.39 -20.25 15.53
CA LYS A 179 8.09 -20.87 15.79
C LYS A 179 7.05 -19.80 16.12
N GLN A 180 5.92 -19.83 15.41
CA GLN A 180 4.77 -19.00 15.76
C GLN A 180 4.22 -19.44 17.13
N VAL A 181 4.14 -18.50 18.06
CA VAL A 181 3.65 -18.71 19.43
C VAL A 181 2.27 -18.10 19.65
N PHE A 182 1.87 -17.15 18.80
CA PHE A 182 0.58 -16.49 18.84
C PHE A 182 0.11 -16.11 17.43
N ASP A 183 -1.19 -16.22 17.18
CA ASP A 183 -1.84 -15.78 15.93
C ASP A 183 -2.85 -14.67 16.25
N PHE A 184 -2.75 -13.54 15.53
CA PHE A 184 -3.65 -12.40 15.70
C PHE A 184 -5.11 -12.72 15.31
N ASN A 185 -5.41 -13.85 14.66
CA ASN A 185 -6.79 -14.32 14.49
C ASN A 185 -7.48 -14.68 15.81
N ASN A 186 -6.71 -14.96 16.86
CA ASN A 186 -7.23 -15.34 18.17
C ASN A 186 -7.56 -14.15 19.09
N CYS A 187 -7.39 -12.91 18.62
CA CYS A 187 -7.75 -11.72 19.37
C CYS A 187 -8.30 -10.62 18.46
N ASN A 188 -9.13 -9.76 19.04
CA ASN A 188 -9.63 -8.57 18.38
C ASN A 188 -8.59 -7.44 18.50
N VAL A 189 -7.58 -7.47 17.64
CA VAL A 189 -6.60 -6.39 17.50
C VAL A 189 -6.52 -5.92 16.06
N ASN A 190 -6.33 -4.61 15.88
CA ASN A 190 -6.11 -4.05 14.57
C ASN A 190 -4.66 -4.31 14.15
N ARG A 191 -4.47 -5.26 13.23
CA ARG A 191 -3.12 -5.73 12.85
C ARG A 191 -2.29 -4.64 12.16
N ARG A 192 -2.93 -3.70 11.46
CA ARG A 192 -2.22 -2.59 10.84
C ARG A 192 -1.49 -1.77 11.88
N TYR A 193 -2.11 -1.54 13.05
CA TYR A 193 -1.48 -0.80 14.14
C TYR A 193 -0.40 -1.65 14.82
N MET A 194 -0.66 -2.95 15.02
CA MET A 194 0.33 -3.86 15.62
C MET A 194 1.64 -3.96 14.83
N GLU A 195 1.62 -3.69 13.52
CA GLU A 195 2.83 -3.61 12.69
C GLU A 195 3.73 -2.43 13.05
N ASP A 196 3.18 -1.34 13.62
CA ASP A 196 3.94 -0.14 13.99
C ASP A 196 4.41 -0.21 15.46
N LEU A 197 3.71 -0.95 16.32
CA LEU A 197 4.03 -1.06 17.75
C LEU A 197 5.23 -1.99 18.04
N GLU A 198 5.96 -1.68 19.10
CA GLU A 198 7.09 -2.48 19.59
C GLU A 198 6.69 -3.32 20.81
N ILE A 199 7.32 -4.49 20.96
CA ILE A 199 7.14 -5.33 22.15
C ILE A 199 7.98 -4.74 23.29
N ALA A 200 7.33 -4.07 24.24
CA ALA A 200 7.95 -3.43 25.40
C ALA A 200 8.24 -4.42 26.55
N GLU A 201 7.29 -5.31 26.83
CA GLU A 201 7.45 -6.40 27.79
C GLU A 201 6.89 -7.68 27.18
N CYS A 202 7.60 -8.80 27.34
CA CYS A 202 7.07 -10.09 26.93
C CYS A 202 7.46 -11.23 27.87
N SER A 203 6.52 -12.15 27.99
CA SER A 203 6.63 -13.46 28.60
C SER A 203 5.79 -14.40 27.73
N GLY A 204 6.08 -15.70 27.67
CA GLY A 204 5.29 -16.64 26.87
C GLY A 204 3.78 -16.66 27.14
N ASP A 205 3.30 -16.02 28.23
CA ASP A 205 1.89 -15.88 28.58
C ASP A 205 1.34 -14.43 28.47
N SER A 206 2.18 -13.42 28.23
CA SER A 206 1.76 -12.01 28.13
C SER A 206 2.69 -11.18 27.26
N PHE A 207 2.14 -10.37 26.37
CA PHE A 207 2.87 -9.41 25.53
C PHE A 207 2.30 -8.01 25.74
N LEU A 208 3.17 -7.05 26.01
CA LEU A 208 2.85 -5.63 26.07
C LEU A 208 3.47 -4.95 24.86
N PHE A 209 2.62 -4.40 24.01
CA PHE A 209 3.01 -3.58 22.88
C PHE A 209 2.85 -2.11 23.23
N CYS A 210 3.77 -1.27 22.77
CA CYS A 210 3.60 0.17 22.81
C CYS A 210 4.31 0.86 21.65
N GLY A 211 3.83 2.03 21.28
CA GLY A 211 4.46 2.82 20.21
C GLY A 211 3.50 3.81 19.61
N SER A 212 4.04 4.68 18.76
CA SER A 212 3.23 5.41 17.81
C SER A 212 2.80 4.47 16.69
N TYR A 213 1.59 4.68 16.19
CA TYR A 213 1.15 4.13 14.92
C TYR A 213 0.60 5.28 14.09
N GLU A 214 0.83 5.20 12.80
CA GLU A 214 0.44 6.24 11.89
C GLU A 214 -0.99 5.96 11.42
N SER A 215 -1.89 6.90 11.65
CA SER A 215 -3.08 6.99 10.81
C SER A 215 -2.70 7.88 9.62
N PRO A 216 -2.66 7.35 8.39
CA PRO A 216 -2.32 8.16 7.24
C PRO A 216 -3.38 9.26 7.06
N ASP A 217 -3.04 10.49 7.40
CA ASP A 217 -3.80 11.65 6.95
C ASP A 217 -3.04 12.24 5.76
N MET A 218 -3.49 11.95 4.54
CA MET A 218 -2.88 12.55 3.33
C MET A 218 -3.05 14.09 3.30
N ARG A 219 -3.83 14.64 4.24
CA ARG A 219 -4.00 16.07 4.51
C ARG A 219 -3.13 16.52 5.69
N SER A 220 -1.98 15.90 5.97
CA SER A 220 -0.92 16.46 6.81
C SER A 220 0.43 15.87 6.41
N SER A 221 1.50 16.67 6.36
CA SER A 221 2.87 16.11 6.31
C SER A 221 3.30 15.51 7.64
N ILE A 222 2.59 15.90 8.69
CA ILE A 222 2.72 15.35 10.03
C ILE A 222 1.79 14.15 10.07
N PHE A 223 2.34 12.93 10.03
CA PHE A 223 1.56 11.75 10.38
C PHE A 223 0.86 12.02 11.72
N ILE A 224 -0.44 11.79 11.81
CA ILE A 224 -1.09 11.84 13.12
C ILE A 224 -0.53 10.65 13.89
N GLU A 225 0.50 10.92 14.69
CA GLU A 225 1.09 9.96 15.60
C GLU A 225 0.09 9.70 16.72
N ASN A 226 -0.67 8.62 16.57
CA ASN A 226 -1.45 8.09 17.66
C ASN A 226 -0.55 7.20 18.47
N TYR A 227 -0.65 7.24 19.80
CA TYR A 227 0.08 6.32 20.66
C TYR A 227 -0.87 5.24 21.18
N ALA A 228 -0.46 3.99 21.11
CA ALA A 228 -1.21 2.87 21.68
C ALA A 228 -0.34 2.08 22.67
N ILE A 229 -1.00 1.57 23.71
CA ILE A 229 -0.50 0.50 24.56
C ILE A 229 -1.48 -0.65 24.43
N VAL A 230 -1.01 -1.81 23.98
CA VAL A 230 -1.85 -3.01 23.79
C VAL A 230 -1.28 -4.14 24.63
N GLU A 231 -2.08 -4.67 25.55
CA GLU A 231 -1.70 -5.81 26.38
C GLU A 231 -2.43 -7.07 25.91
N LEU A 232 -1.67 -8.08 25.48
CA LEU A 232 -2.18 -9.39 25.12
C LEU A 232 -1.90 -10.36 26.26
N LYS A 233 -2.96 -10.93 26.82
CA LYS A 233 -2.87 -11.93 27.89
C LYS A 233 -3.39 -13.27 27.41
N LYS A 234 -2.63 -14.33 27.67
CA LYS A 234 -3.06 -15.69 27.40
C LYS A 234 -4.24 -16.06 28.31
N VAL A 235 -5.32 -16.50 27.70
CA VAL A 235 -6.52 -16.99 28.38
C VAL A 235 -6.57 -18.52 28.34
N LYS A 236 -7.32 -19.13 29.25
CA LYS A 236 -7.45 -20.60 29.35
C LYS A 236 -8.23 -21.20 28.19
N GLU A 237 -9.21 -20.47 27.66
CA GLU A 237 -10.12 -20.91 26.60
C GLU A 237 -10.19 -19.82 25.53
N ASN A 238 -10.28 -20.23 24.27
CA ASN A 238 -10.43 -19.31 23.15
C ASN A 238 -11.79 -18.59 23.28
N PRO A 239 -11.84 -17.24 23.37
CA PRO A 239 -13.10 -16.50 23.50
C PRO A 239 -14.03 -16.65 22.28
N HIS A 240 -13.51 -17.14 21.17
CA HIS A 240 -14.25 -17.38 19.92
C HIS A 240 -14.59 -18.87 19.70
N ALA A 241 -14.34 -19.73 20.69
CA ALA A 241 -14.64 -21.16 20.58
C ALA A 241 -16.13 -21.41 20.29
N GLY A 242 -16.40 -22.25 19.28
CA GLY A 242 -17.76 -22.61 18.86
C GLY A 242 -18.33 -21.76 17.73
N LYS A 243 -17.72 -20.61 17.40
CA LYS A 243 -18.07 -19.86 16.19
C LYS A 243 -17.58 -20.58 14.93
N LYS A 244 -18.31 -20.41 13.83
CA LYS A 244 -17.88 -20.87 12.50
C LYS A 244 -16.91 -19.85 11.90
N ILE A 245 -15.80 -20.34 11.37
CA ILE A 245 -14.78 -19.50 10.75
C ILE A 245 -15.23 -19.10 9.34
N ILE A 246 -15.06 -17.81 9.03
CA ILE A 246 -15.13 -17.24 7.68
C ILE A 246 -13.70 -16.82 7.32
N GLU A 247 -13.08 -17.47 6.34
CA GLU A 247 -11.75 -17.11 5.86
C GLU A 247 -11.84 -15.89 4.93
N LEU A 248 -11.09 -14.83 5.27
CA LEU A 248 -10.93 -13.64 4.45
C LEU A 248 -9.48 -13.52 3.98
N CYS A 249 -9.26 -13.38 2.68
CA CYS A 249 -7.94 -13.07 2.12
C CYS A 249 -7.93 -11.68 1.46
N SER A 250 -6.73 -11.15 1.22
CA SER A 250 -6.52 -9.91 0.47
C SER A 250 -5.43 -10.10 -0.58
N TYR A 251 -5.64 -9.56 -1.79
CA TYR A 251 -4.64 -9.52 -2.86
C TYR A 251 -3.26 -9.04 -2.39
N ASP A 252 -3.22 -8.02 -1.52
CA ASP A 252 -1.98 -7.40 -1.03
C ASP A 252 -1.31 -8.18 0.12
N GLY A 253 -2.00 -9.18 0.69
CA GLY A 253 -1.56 -9.89 1.89
C GLY A 253 -1.63 -9.06 3.18
N TYR A 254 -2.33 -7.93 3.14
CA TYR A 254 -2.69 -7.12 4.31
C TYR A 254 -3.98 -6.33 4.03
N LEU A 255 -4.52 -5.68 5.07
CA LEU A 255 -5.64 -4.75 5.00
C LEU A 255 -5.26 -3.42 5.65
N ASN A 256 -5.96 -2.35 5.32
CA ASN A 256 -5.80 -1.09 6.04
C ASN A 256 -6.47 -1.13 7.43
N GLY A 257 -6.21 -0.11 8.26
CA GLY A 257 -6.75 -0.03 9.62
C GLY A 257 -8.27 -0.09 9.66
N THR A 258 -8.97 0.69 8.83
CA THR A 258 -10.44 0.72 8.79
C THR A 258 -11.06 -0.65 8.47
N LEU A 259 -10.44 -1.44 7.59
CA LEU A 259 -10.92 -2.77 7.24
C LEU A 259 -10.68 -3.78 8.38
N TYR A 260 -9.56 -3.68 9.10
CA TYR A 260 -9.36 -4.48 10.31
C TYR A 260 -10.34 -4.11 11.42
N ASP A 261 -10.67 -2.83 11.60
CA ASP A 261 -11.70 -2.40 12.56
C ASP A 261 -13.08 -2.94 12.18
N ALA A 262 -13.41 -2.99 10.89
CA ALA A 262 -14.65 -3.62 10.43
C ALA A 262 -14.69 -5.12 10.75
N ILE A 263 -13.57 -5.84 10.59
CA ILE A 263 -13.47 -7.26 10.97
C ILE A 263 -13.70 -7.44 12.47
N ILE A 264 -13.03 -6.62 13.29
CA ILE A 264 -13.17 -6.64 14.76
C ILE A 264 -14.64 -6.41 15.13
N LYS A 265 -15.25 -5.36 14.59
CA LYS A 265 -16.65 -5.02 14.85
C LYS A 265 -17.60 -6.14 14.44
N TYR A 266 -17.38 -6.76 13.28
CA TYR A 266 -18.15 -7.93 12.86
C TYR A 266 -18.02 -9.09 13.85
N ASN A 267 -16.80 -9.40 14.27
CA ASN A 267 -16.51 -10.50 15.20
C ASN A 267 -17.08 -10.26 16.61
N GLU A 268 -17.23 -9.01 17.03
CA GLU A 268 -17.86 -8.62 18.30
C GLU A 268 -19.38 -8.76 18.27
N ILE A 269 -20.03 -8.36 17.17
CA ILE A 269 -21.49 -8.41 17.06
C ILE A 269 -22.01 -9.79 16.64
N SER A 270 -21.22 -10.56 15.90
CA SER A 270 -21.61 -11.88 15.43
C SER A 270 -21.49 -12.91 16.54
N SER A 271 -22.59 -13.59 16.85
CA SER A 271 -22.60 -14.69 17.84
C SER A 271 -22.21 -16.04 17.23
N ASP A 272 -22.45 -16.23 15.93
CA ASP A 272 -22.29 -17.51 15.25
C ASP A 272 -21.03 -17.62 14.37
N TYR A 273 -20.47 -16.49 13.94
CA TYR A 273 -19.38 -16.43 12.96
C TYR A 273 -18.20 -15.59 13.44
N HIS A 274 -16.99 -15.96 13.00
CA HIS A 274 -15.74 -15.26 13.26
C HIS A 274 -14.94 -15.18 11.96
N ILE A 275 -14.61 -13.96 11.52
CA ILE A 275 -13.77 -13.72 10.36
C ILE A 275 -12.31 -13.85 10.79
N GLU A 276 -11.58 -14.70 10.08
CA GLU A 276 -10.12 -14.85 10.19
C GLU A 276 -9.45 -14.33 8.93
N PHE A 277 -8.42 -13.49 9.11
CA PHE A 277 -7.58 -13.02 8.01
C PHE A 277 -6.49 -14.06 7.67
N SER A 278 -6.39 -14.37 6.39
CA SER A 278 -5.47 -15.33 5.80
C SER A 278 -4.53 -14.67 4.81
N ASP A 279 -3.25 -14.99 4.94
CA ASP A 279 -2.16 -14.51 4.09
C ASP A 279 -1.69 -15.58 3.08
N ARG A 280 -2.54 -16.58 2.78
CA ARG A 280 -2.23 -17.65 1.81
C ARG A 280 -2.11 -17.15 0.36
N TYR A 281 -2.77 -16.05 0.04
CA TYR A 281 -2.85 -15.49 -1.31
C TYR A 281 -2.32 -14.07 -1.29
N ILE A 282 -1.02 -13.92 -1.60
CA ILE A 282 -0.35 -12.61 -1.60
C ILE A 282 0.25 -12.39 -2.97
N MET A 283 -0.01 -11.23 -3.58
CA MET A 283 0.48 -10.96 -4.92
C MET A 283 2.00 -11.14 -5.04
N ASN A 284 2.75 -10.62 -4.08
CA ASN A 284 4.21 -10.67 -4.11
C ASN A 284 4.80 -12.09 -4.23
N ALA A 285 4.05 -13.14 -3.86
CA ALA A 285 4.48 -14.53 -4.00
C ALA A 285 4.42 -15.05 -5.46
N TYR A 286 3.75 -14.33 -6.37
CA TYR A 286 3.56 -14.72 -7.77
C TYR A 286 4.21 -13.75 -8.77
N SER A 287 4.76 -12.64 -8.28
CA SER A 287 5.46 -11.63 -9.08
C SER A 287 6.98 -11.86 -9.10
N ASP A 288 7.60 -11.57 -10.24
CA ASP A 288 9.04 -11.40 -10.35
C ASP A 288 9.32 -9.97 -10.80
N PHE A 289 9.59 -9.09 -9.84
CA PHE A 289 9.92 -7.69 -10.10
C PHE A 289 11.44 -7.45 -10.13
N GLY A 290 12.25 -8.51 -10.19
CA GLY A 290 13.70 -8.40 -10.33
C GLY A 290 14.09 -7.80 -11.67
N ASP A 291 15.04 -6.85 -11.66
CA ASP A 291 15.66 -6.25 -12.86
C ASP A 291 14.72 -5.47 -13.80
N ILE A 292 13.53 -5.04 -13.35
CA ILE A 292 12.64 -4.16 -14.12
C ILE A 292 13.26 -2.77 -14.27
N ASN A 293 13.30 -2.27 -15.51
CA ASN A 293 13.73 -0.90 -15.78
C ASN A 293 12.75 -0.08 -16.60
N SER A 294 11.60 -0.61 -17.01
CA SER A 294 10.63 0.14 -17.83
C SER A 294 9.18 -0.13 -17.44
N SER A 295 8.29 0.77 -17.85
CA SER A 295 6.84 0.65 -17.60
C SER A 295 6.25 -0.59 -18.27
N ASP A 296 6.72 -0.96 -19.47
CA ASP A 296 6.26 -2.15 -20.17
C ASP A 296 6.63 -3.45 -19.43
N GLU A 297 7.86 -3.52 -18.91
CA GLU A 297 8.34 -4.67 -18.12
C GLU A 297 7.54 -4.80 -16.82
N TYR A 298 7.28 -3.69 -16.14
CA TYR A 298 6.46 -3.66 -14.93
C TYR A 298 5.03 -4.13 -15.17
N ASP A 299 4.33 -3.53 -16.16
CA ASP A 299 2.95 -3.89 -16.46
C ASP A 299 2.84 -5.35 -16.92
N SER A 300 3.82 -5.85 -17.67
CA SER A 300 3.89 -7.27 -18.08
C SER A 300 4.09 -8.22 -16.91
N ALA A 301 5.02 -7.90 -15.99
CA ALA A 301 5.28 -8.69 -14.80
C ALA A 301 4.05 -8.74 -13.88
N LEU A 302 3.39 -7.59 -13.68
CA LEU A 302 2.16 -7.48 -12.89
C LEU A 302 1.02 -8.29 -13.52
N LEU A 303 0.84 -8.22 -14.84
CA LEU A 303 -0.18 -8.99 -15.56
C LEU A 303 0.03 -10.51 -15.41
N GLY A 304 1.28 -10.97 -15.57
CA GLY A 304 1.64 -12.37 -15.40
C GLY A 304 1.43 -12.87 -13.97
N ALA A 305 1.73 -12.02 -12.99
CA ALA A 305 1.48 -12.30 -11.59
C ALA A 305 -0.03 -12.44 -11.32
N ASN A 306 -0.84 -11.48 -11.78
CA ASN A 306 -2.30 -11.52 -11.67
C ASN A 306 -2.89 -12.80 -12.25
N GLY A 307 -2.41 -13.26 -13.42
CA GLY A 307 -2.83 -14.52 -14.01
C GLY A 307 -2.60 -15.72 -13.08
N LYS A 308 -1.37 -15.89 -12.57
CA LYS A 308 -1.02 -17.01 -11.68
C LYS A 308 -1.81 -17.00 -10.36
N LEU A 309 -1.96 -15.83 -9.75
CA LEU A 309 -2.75 -15.70 -8.51
C LEU A 309 -4.22 -16.00 -8.77
N SER A 310 -4.77 -15.50 -9.88
CA SER A 310 -6.14 -15.79 -10.27
C SER A 310 -6.38 -17.28 -10.52
N ASP A 311 -5.43 -17.99 -11.13
CA ASP A 311 -5.52 -19.44 -11.35
C ASP A 311 -5.52 -20.23 -10.03
N ALA A 312 -4.62 -19.85 -9.10
CA ALA A 312 -4.55 -20.49 -7.78
C ALA A 312 -5.88 -20.33 -7.01
N LEU A 313 -6.41 -19.11 -6.96
CA LEU A 313 -7.71 -18.84 -6.32
C LEU A 313 -8.86 -19.56 -7.02
N ALA A 314 -8.91 -19.54 -8.35
CA ALA A 314 -9.93 -20.22 -9.13
C ALA A 314 -9.96 -21.72 -8.85
N MET A 315 -8.80 -22.37 -8.82
CA MET A 315 -8.66 -23.80 -8.53
C MET A 315 -9.16 -24.14 -7.12
N ASP A 316 -8.71 -23.40 -6.10
CA ASP A 316 -9.07 -23.68 -4.71
C ASP A 316 -10.55 -23.40 -4.47
N ILE A 317 -11.11 -22.33 -5.05
CA ILE A 317 -12.56 -22.05 -4.98
C ILE A 317 -13.35 -23.18 -5.61
N MET A 318 -13.00 -23.67 -6.81
CA MET A 318 -13.69 -24.80 -7.45
C MET A 318 -13.65 -26.09 -6.62
N ASN A 319 -12.55 -26.31 -5.90
CA ASN A 319 -12.38 -27.47 -5.03
C ASN A 319 -13.06 -27.31 -3.65
N GLY A 320 -13.59 -26.13 -3.34
CA GLY A 320 -14.18 -25.83 -2.03
C GLY A 320 -13.14 -25.61 -0.91
N GLU A 321 -11.89 -25.33 -1.29
CA GLU A 321 -10.75 -25.07 -0.39
C GLU A 321 -10.29 -23.60 -0.42
N GLY A 322 -10.96 -22.78 -1.24
CA GLY A 322 -10.72 -21.35 -1.37
C GLY A 322 -11.34 -20.54 -0.23
N PRO A 323 -10.93 -19.26 -0.10
CA PRO A 323 -11.42 -18.36 0.94
C PRO A 323 -12.90 -18.02 0.74
N ASP A 324 -13.57 -17.61 1.81
CA ASP A 324 -14.98 -17.21 1.79
C ASP A 324 -15.16 -15.77 1.27
N ILE A 325 -14.29 -14.86 1.72
CA ILE A 325 -14.28 -13.44 1.35
C ILE A 325 -12.94 -13.11 0.70
N LEU A 326 -13.00 -12.42 -0.44
CA LEU A 326 -11.82 -11.95 -1.16
C LEU A 326 -11.81 -10.43 -1.19
N MET A 327 -10.76 -9.83 -0.62
CA MET A 327 -10.53 -8.40 -0.65
C MET A 327 -9.51 -8.03 -1.74
N ASN A 328 -9.73 -6.88 -2.38
CA ASN A 328 -8.80 -6.28 -3.35
C ASN A 328 -8.50 -7.15 -4.59
N THR A 329 -9.38 -8.10 -4.94
CA THR A 329 -9.17 -9.03 -6.05
C THR A 329 -9.83 -8.58 -7.35
N SER A 330 -10.31 -7.34 -7.45
CA SER A 330 -10.92 -6.79 -8.67
C SER A 330 -10.02 -6.81 -9.92
N ARG A 331 -8.70 -6.93 -9.75
CA ARG A 331 -7.71 -7.09 -10.83
C ARG A 331 -7.62 -8.52 -11.37
N LEU A 332 -8.22 -9.49 -10.68
CA LEU A 332 -8.23 -10.90 -11.04
C LEU A 332 -9.47 -11.20 -11.89
N GLY A 333 -9.52 -10.61 -13.10
CA GLY A 333 -10.71 -10.59 -13.96
C GLY A 333 -11.33 -11.98 -14.24
N GLN A 334 -10.51 -13.03 -14.26
CA GLN A 334 -10.97 -14.43 -14.42
C GLN A 334 -11.94 -14.89 -13.32
N LEU A 335 -11.86 -14.34 -12.10
CA LEU A 335 -12.78 -14.70 -11.02
C LEU A 335 -14.19 -14.13 -11.22
N ASN A 336 -14.37 -13.12 -12.08
CA ASN A 336 -15.62 -12.36 -12.24
C ASN A 336 -16.66 -13.11 -13.10
N ASN A 337 -17.04 -14.32 -12.69
CA ASN A 337 -18.11 -15.11 -13.27
C ASN A 337 -18.76 -16.03 -12.21
N ASP A 338 -19.92 -16.58 -12.55
CA ASP A 338 -20.72 -17.42 -11.65
C ASP A 338 -20.04 -18.75 -11.26
N ASN A 339 -18.90 -19.14 -11.83
CA ASN A 339 -18.22 -20.37 -11.39
C ASN A 339 -17.43 -20.14 -10.09
N PHE A 340 -16.96 -18.93 -9.84
CA PHE A 340 -16.08 -18.64 -8.71
C PHE A 340 -16.73 -17.72 -7.67
N LEU A 341 -17.46 -16.69 -8.10
CA LEU A 341 -18.00 -15.65 -7.23
C LEU A 341 -19.52 -15.57 -7.34
N ILE A 342 -20.18 -15.11 -6.28
CA ILE A 342 -21.63 -14.84 -6.32
C ILE A 342 -21.92 -13.49 -6.99
N ASP A 343 -23.08 -13.36 -7.62
CA ASP A 343 -23.57 -12.06 -8.07
C ASP A 343 -24.10 -11.23 -6.89
N LEU A 344 -23.36 -10.19 -6.54
CA LEU A 344 -23.69 -9.26 -5.46
C LEU A 344 -24.66 -8.15 -5.91
N SER A 345 -25.08 -8.10 -7.18
CA SER A 345 -26.05 -7.10 -7.67
C SER A 345 -27.35 -7.13 -6.87
N VAL A 346 -27.79 -8.32 -6.45
CA VAL A 346 -29.03 -8.51 -5.68
C VAL A 346 -29.01 -7.80 -4.33
N TYR A 347 -27.82 -7.54 -3.77
CA TYR A 347 -27.62 -6.87 -2.48
C TYR A 347 -27.34 -5.36 -2.62
N THR A 348 -27.02 -4.89 -3.82
CA THR A 348 -26.68 -3.48 -4.09
C THR A 348 -27.72 -2.75 -4.94
N GLN A 349 -28.69 -3.46 -5.53
CA GLN A 349 -29.73 -2.89 -6.39
C GLN A 349 -30.61 -1.83 -5.71
N GLU A 350 -30.73 -1.85 -4.38
CA GLU A 350 -31.53 -0.91 -3.59
C GLU A 350 -30.72 0.31 -3.10
N LEU A 351 -29.43 0.41 -3.46
CA LEU A 351 -28.63 1.57 -3.08
C LEU A 351 -29.18 2.83 -3.75
N ASP A 352 -29.52 3.82 -2.92
CA ASP A 352 -30.05 5.10 -3.36
C ASP A 352 -28.97 5.91 -4.10
N SER A 353 -29.21 6.24 -5.37
CA SER A 353 -28.28 7.04 -6.19
C SER A 353 -28.13 8.49 -5.70
N SER A 354 -29.03 8.96 -4.83
CA SER A 354 -28.86 10.23 -4.12
C SER A 354 -27.81 10.14 -3.01
N LYS A 355 -27.60 8.94 -2.44
CA LYS A 355 -26.65 8.66 -1.36
C LYS A 355 -25.35 8.03 -1.84
N TYR A 356 -25.39 7.24 -2.91
CA TYR A 356 -24.26 6.47 -3.40
C TYR A 356 -23.96 6.75 -4.88
N TYR A 357 -22.67 6.71 -5.26
CA TYR A 357 -22.22 6.76 -6.66
C TYR A 357 -22.52 5.44 -7.40
N THR A 358 -23.80 5.23 -7.76
CA THR A 358 -24.24 3.99 -8.41
C THR A 358 -23.64 3.79 -9.81
N ASN A 359 -23.12 4.84 -10.45
CA ASN A 359 -22.39 4.71 -11.72
C ASN A 359 -21.08 3.91 -11.56
N ILE A 360 -20.39 4.05 -10.42
CA ILE A 360 -19.20 3.26 -10.11
C ILE A 360 -19.56 1.78 -9.94
N ILE A 361 -20.65 1.50 -9.21
CA ILE A 361 -21.16 0.13 -9.05
C ILE A 361 -21.55 -0.47 -10.40
N ASN A 362 -22.26 0.29 -11.23
CA ASN A 362 -22.67 -0.18 -12.56
C ASN A 362 -21.48 -0.39 -13.50
N GLY A 363 -20.48 0.48 -13.46
CA GLY A 363 -19.25 0.36 -14.26
C GLY A 363 -18.34 -0.78 -13.85
N ALA A 364 -18.53 -1.34 -12.64
CA ALA A 364 -17.80 -2.50 -12.13
C ALA A 364 -18.47 -3.84 -12.52
N LYS A 365 -19.61 -3.80 -13.21
CA LYS A 365 -20.31 -5.02 -13.64
C LYS A 365 -19.61 -5.69 -14.83
N THR A 366 -19.60 -7.02 -14.78
CA THR A 366 -19.22 -7.91 -15.89
C THR A 366 -20.46 -8.63 -16.36
N ASP A 367 -20.81 -8.48 -17.65
CA ASP A 367 -22.03 -9.05 -18.26
C ASP A 367 -23.31 -8.80 -17.42
N GLY A 368 -23.42 -7.57 -16.89
CA GLY A 368 -24.58 -7.12 -16.12
C GLY A 368 -24.61 -7.58 -14.65
N LYS A 369 -23.64 -8.37 -14.19
CA LYS A 369 -23.50 -8.87 -12.82
C LYS A 369 -22.35 -8.23 -12.07
N LEU A 370 -22.44 -8.18 -10.74
CA LEU A 370 -21.48 -7.51 -9.88
C LEU A 370 -20.80 -8.55 -8.99
N TYR A 371 -19.61 -8.99 -9.37
CA TYR A 371 -18.86 -9.99 -8.59
C TYR A 371 -17.91 -9.36 -7.57
N GLN A 372 -17.48 -8.12 -7.83
CA GLN A 372 -16.55 -7.34 -7.02
C GLN A 372 -17.21 -6.00 -6.72
N ILE A 373 -17.53 -5.71 -5.46
CA ILE A 373 -18.06 -4.39 -5.09
C ILE A 373 -16.89 -3.44 -4.82
N PRO A 374 -16.82 -2.28 -5.51
CA PRO A 374 -15.91 -1.21 -5.12
C PRO A 374 -16.35 -0.60 -3.79
N ILE A 375 -15.54 -0.69 -2.74
CA ILE A 375 -15.76 -0.03 -1.45
C ILE A 375 -15.12 1.36 -1.45
N SER A 376 -13.94 1.47 -2.05
CA SER A 376 -13.29 2.71 -2.46
C SER A 376 -12.71 2.56 -3.86
N TYR A 377 -12.44 3.69 -4.51
CA TYR A 377 -11.95 3.73 -5.87
C TYR A 377 -10.98 4.88 -6.09
N THR A 378 -10.25 4.81 -7.20
CA THR A 378 -9.38 5.87 -7.72
C THR A 378 -9.90 6.31 -9.08
N ILE A 379 -9.53 7.50 -9.53
CA ILE A 379 -9.88 7.99 -10.87
C ILE A 379 -8.62 8.06 -11.73
N GLU A 380 -8.62 7.40 -12.88
CA GLU A 380 -7.49 7.33 -13.80
C GLU A 380 -7.81 8.04 -15.12
N GLY A 381 -6.91 8.93 -15.53
CA GLY A 381 -7.03 9.67 -16.78
C GLY A 381 -5.99 10.77 -16.91
N ILE A 382 -6.32 11.81 -17.67
CA ILE A 382 -5.42 12.93 -17.96
C ILE A 382 -6.00 14.18 -17.34
N GLN A 383 -5.39 14.65 -16.25
CA GLN A 383 -5.78 15.91 -15.64
C GLN A 383 -5.33 17.07 -16.50
N THR A 384 -6.28 17.84 -17.00
CA THR A 384 -6.06 18.98 -17.89
C THR A 384 -7.33 19.82 -18.00
N SER A 385 -7.37 20.73 -18.96
CA SER A 385 -8.50 21.59 -19.23
C SER A 385 -9.55 20.89 -20.11
N PRO A 386 -10.87 21.03 -19.83
CA PRO A 386 -11.91 20.30 -20.56
C PRO A 386 -12.02 20.70 -22.04
N GLU A 387 -11.50 21.85 -22.46
CA GLU A 387 -11.52 22.27 -23.86
C GLU A 387 -10.79 21.33 -24.81
N TYR A 388 -9.82 20.56 -24.32
CA TYR A 388 -9.05 19.63 -25.13
C TYR A 388 -9.87 18.39 -25.57
N ALA A 389 -10.89 17.98 -24.80
CA ALA A 389 -11.80 16.88 -25.14
C ALA A 389 -13.02 17.32 -25.97
N GLY A 390 -12.77 18.03 -27.08
CA GLY A 390 -13.76 18.40 -28.10
C GLY A 390 -15.18 18.68 -27.59
N LYS A 391 -16.16 17.88 -28.03
CA LYS A 391 -17.58 18.04 -27.65
C LYS A 391 -17.96 17.35 -26.35
N THR A 392 -17.30 16.24 -25.99
CA THR A 392 -17.68 15.43 -24.83
C THR A 392 -17.28 16.14 -23.53
N LYS A 393 -16.16 16.89 -23.55
CA LYS A 393 -15.55 17.56 -22.39
C LYS A 393 -15.13 16.63 -21.25
N ILE A 394 -15.22 15.31 -21.46
CA ILE A 394 -14.95 14.28 -20.44
C ILE A 394 -13.89 13.27 -20.86
N GLY A 395 -13.56 13.16 -22.15
CA GLY A 395 -12.53 12.24 -22.61
C GLY A 395 -12.17 12.42 -24.07
N PHE A 396 -11.00 11.90 -24.44
CA PHE A 396 -10.44 12.09 -25.76
C PHE A 396 -10.89 11.02 -26.75
N THR A 397 -11.18 11.43 -27.98
CA THR A 397 -11.03 10.54 -29.14
C THR A 397 -9.56 10.46 -29.57
N PRO A 398 -9.14 9.41 -30.32
CA PRO A 398 -7.76 9.30 -30.80
C PRO A 398 -7.26 10.55 -31.54
N GLY A 399 -8.08 11.11 -32.44
CA GLY A 399 -7.71 12.31 -33.18
C GLY A 399 -7.65 13.57 -32.32
N GLU A 400 -8.50 13.70 -31.29
CA GLU A 400 -8.42 14.81 -30.33
C GLU A 400 -7.15 14.70 -29.47
N TYR A 401 -6.77 13.49 -29.07
CA TYR A 401 -5.56 13.27 -28.27
C TYR A 401 -4.28 13.49 -29.08
N GLU A 402 -4.22 13.01 -30.32
CA GLU A 402 -3.09 13.27 -31.23
C GLU A 402 -2.89 14.77 -31.45
N LYS A 403 -3.98 15.51 -31.66
CA LYS A 403 -3.95 16.97 -31.77
C LYS A 403 -3.46 17.60 -30.46
N PHE A 404 -3.94 17.13 -29.32
CA PHE A 404 -3.52 17.63 -28.01
C PHE A 404 -2.02 17.42 -27.77
N ILE A 405 -1.49 16.22 -28.07
CA ILE A 405 -0.07 15.92 -27.96
C ILE A 405 0.76 16.84 -28.86
N SER A 406 0.38 16.98 -30.12
CA SER A 406 1.17 17.73 -31.12
C SER A 406 1.12 19.25 -30.91
N GLU A 407 -0.03 19.82 -30.58
CA GLU A 407 -0.21 21.28 -30.44
C GLU A 407 0.13 21.79 -29.03
N GLU A 408 -0.15 21.02 -27.98
CA GLU A 408 -0.13 21.51 -26.59
C GLU A 408 0.98 20.88 -25.74
N LEU A 409 1.43 19.67 -26.10
CA LEU A 409 2.49 18.93 -25.39
C LEU A 409 3.79 18.81 -26.18
N ASN A 410 3.93 19.52 -27.30
CA ASN A 410 5.11 19.51 -28.18
C ASN A 410 5.53 18.09 -28.62
N GLY A 411 4.58 17.20 -28.85
CA GLY A 411 4.83 15.83 -29.24
C GLY A 411 5.12 14.86 -28.09
N LYS A 412 5.12 15.32 -26.83
CA LYS A 412 5.29 14.43 -25.66
C LYS A 412 3.95 13.75 -25.33
N ASP A 413 3.89 12.43 -25.48
CA ASP A 413 2.78 11.61 -24.97
C ASP A 413 2.87 11.51 -23.44
N LEU A 414 1.71 11.49 -22.77
CA LEU A 414 1.62 11.30 -21.32
C LEU A 414 1.40 9.84 -20.93
N ILE A 415 0.99 8.99 -21.88
CA ILE A 415 0.85 7.55 -21.70
C ILE A 415 2.19 6.92 -22.13
N GLU A 416 3.09 6.76 -21.17
CA GLU A 416 4.48 6.33 -21.38
C GLU A 416 4.61 4.79 -21.48
N SER A 417 3.79 4.16 -22.33
CA SER A 417 3.81 2.70 -22.59
C SER A 417 4.13 2.41 -24.06
N GLY A 418 4.76 1.28 -24.33
CA GLY A 418 4.97 0.77 -25.68
C GLY A 418 3.69 0.23 -26.29
N GLN A 419 3.70 0.01 -27.62
CA GLN A 419 2.54 -0.35 -28.43
C GLN A 419 1.66 -1.46 -27.83
N ALA A 420 2.25 -2.55 -27.32
CA ALA A 420 1.48 -3.68 -26.80
C ALA A 420 0.68 -3.30 -25.55
N ILE A 421 1.34 -2.72 -24.55
CA ILE A 421 0.71 -2.31 -23.29
C ILE A 421 -0.27 -1.15 -23.53
N TYR A 422 0.13 -0.16 -24.33
CA TYR A 422 -0.73 0.96 -24.71
C TYR A 422 -2.05 0.47 -25.32
N PHE A 423 -1.96 -0.45 -26.30
CA PHE A 423 -3.14 -1.03 -26.92
C PHE A 423 -4.05 -1.75 -25.91
N THR A 424 -3.48 -2.52 -24.98
CA THR A 424 -4.30 -3.19 -23.94
C THR A 424 -4.98 -2.21 -22.99
N LYS A 425 -4.36 -1.06 -22.69
CA LYS A 425 -5.00 0.01 -21.90
C LYS A 425 -6.22 0.58 -22.65
N LEU A 426 -6.08 0.90 -23.94
CA LEU A 426 -7.20 1.38 -24.76
C LEU A 426 -8.30 0.32 -24.91
N PHE A 427 -7.91 -0.94 -25.13
CA PHE A 427 -8.83 -2.08 -25.21
C PHE A 427 -9.61 -2.23 -23.91
N THR A 428 -8.94 -2.18 -22.75
CA THR A 428 -9.59 -2.32 -21.43
C THR A 428 -10.64 -1.24 -21.23
N ALA A 429 -10.31 0.02 -21.55
CA ALA A 429 -11.23 1.15 -21.47
C ALA A 429 -12.49 0.98 -22.34
N MET A 430 -12.40 0.18 -23.40
CA MET A 430 -13.47 -0.07 -24.37
C MET A 430 -13.93 -1.53 -24.41
N SER A 431 -13.61 -2.32 -23.40
CA SER A 431 -13.83 -3.78 -23.41
C SER A 431 -15.29 -4.18 -23.65
N ASP A 432 -16.25 -3.35 -23.22
CA ASP A 432 -17.68 -3.53 -23.43
C ASP A 432 -18.13 -3.41 -24.89
N GLU A 433 -17.33 -2.75 -25.75
CA GLU A 433 -17.58 -2.67 -27.21
C GLU A 433 -17.05 -3.90 -27.96
N PHE A 434 -16.14 -4.65 -27.34
CA PHE A 434 -15.44 -5.77 -27.96
C PHE A 434 -15.84 -7.13 -27.37
N ILE A 435 -16.39 -7.14 -26.17
CA ILE A 435 -16.84 -8.34 -25.48
C ILE A 435 -18.24 -8.07 -24.93
N THR A 436 -19.22 -8.84 -25.39
CA THR A 436 -20.61 -8.70 -24.94
C THR A 436 -21.25 -10.08 -24.80
N GLY A 437 -21.77 -10.40 -23.61
CA GLY A 437 -22.50 -11.64 -23.36
C GLY A 437 -21.66 -12.88 -23.65
N GLY A 438 -20.42 -12.90 -23.15
CA GLY A 438 -19.46 -13.99 -23.36
C GLY A 438 -18.94 -14.14 -24.80
N ARG A 439 -19.16 -13.16 -25.69
CA ARG A 439 -18.68 -13.21 -27.09
C ARG A 439 -17.69 -12.11 -27.39
N ALA A 440 -16.54 -12.47 -27.95
CA ALA A 440 -15.55 -11.53 -28.46
C ALA A 440 -15.85 -11.14 -29.93
N ASP A 441 -15.86 -9.85 -30.23
CA ASP A 441 -15.93 -9.28 -31.57
C ASP A 441 -14.89 -8.17 -31.73
N PHE A 442 -13.75 -8.55 -32.31
CA PHE A 442 -12.63 -7.65 -32.60
C PHE A 442 -12.69 -7.15 -34.05
N SER A 443 -13.72 -7.51 -34.82
CA SER A 443 -13.89 -7.12 -36.23
C SER A 443 -14.52 -5.74 -36.41
N SER A 444 -14.90 -5.08 -35.32
CA SER A 444 -15.54 -3.77 -35.35
C SER A 444 -14.57 -2.68 -35.85
N SER A 445 -15.12 -1.66 -36.52
CA SER A 445 -14.31 -0.51 -36.97
C SER A 445 -13.62 0.19 -35.78
N ARG A 446 -14.24 0.18 -34.60
CA ARG A 446 -13.68 0.78 -33.38
C ARG A 446 -12.39 0.08 -32.93
N PHE A 447 -12.30 -1.25 -33.07
CA PHE A 447 -11.08 -2.00 -32.77
C PHE A 447 -9.97 -1.60 -33.76
N ALA A 448 -10.32 -1.50 -35.05
CA ALA A 448 -9.39 -1.06 -36.08
C ALA A 448 -8.91 0.39 -35.87
N ASP A 449 -9.78 1.29 -35.40
CA ASP A 449 -9.44 2.69 -35.12
C ASP A 449 -8.36 2.79 -34.02
N ILE A 450 -8.53 2.10 -32.89
CA ILE A 450 -7.54 2.13 -31.81
C ILE A 450 -6.25 1.38 -32.18
N ALA A 451 -6.33 0.28 -32.94
CA ALA A 451 -5.16 -0.45 -33.41
C ALA A 451 -4.33 0.39 -34.39
N GLY A 452 -5.01 1.06 -35.33
CA GLY A 452 -4.38 1.98 -36.28
C GLY A 452 -3.72 3.16 -35.58
N TYR A 453 -4.41 3.78 -34.61
CA TYR A 453 -3.83 4.85 -33.80
C TYR A 453 -2.52 4.42 -33.12
N VAL A 454 -2.52 3.29 -32.41
CA VAL A 454 -1.31 2.77 -31.73
C VAL A 454 -0.18 2.49 -32.71
N LYS A 455 -0.50 1.89 -33.87
CA LYS A 455 0.50 1.59 -34.90
C LYS A 455 1.21 2.83 -35.42
N GLU A 456 0.47 3.90 -35.66
CA GLU A 456 0.99 5.10 -36.32
C GLU A 456 1.65 6.09 -35.35
N THR A 457 1.27 6.07 -34.06
CA THR A 457 1.65 7.13 -33.10
C THR A 457 2.50 6.68 -31.92
N VAL A 458 2.43 5.40 -31.52
CA VAL A 458 3.06 4.90 -30.29
C VAL A 458 4.38 4.18 -30.61
N PRO A 459 5.47 4.42 -29.87
CA PRO A 459 6.73 3.70 -30.04
C PRO A 459 6.58 2.21 -29.66
N GLN A 460 7.35 1.33 -30.30
CA GLN A 460 7.26 -0.12 -30.07
C GLN A 460 7.39 -0.48 -28.58
N ASN A 461 8.35 0.10 -27.87
CA ASN A 461 8.61 -0.14 -26.45
C ASN A 461 8.60 1.20 -25.69
N SER A 462 8.24 1.16 -24.41
CA SER A 462 8.41 2.28 -23.48
C SER A 462 9.88 2.64 -23.29
N GLU A 463 10.15 3.88 -22.91
CA GLU A 463 11.49 4.29 -22.49
C GLU A 463 11.93 3.56 -21.21
N THR A 464 13.24 3.39 -21.05
CA THR A 464 13.81 2.90 -19.79
C THR A 464 13.77 4.01 -18.74
N TRP A 465 13.48 3.69 -17.50
CA TRP A 465 13.49 4.65 -16.39
C TRP A 465 14.87 5.30 -16.18
N ASN A 466 15.95 4.65 -16.63
CA ASN A 466 17.31 5.23 -16.63
C ASN A 466 17.52 6.32 -17.70
N THR A 467 16.69 6.34 -18.74
CA THR A 467 16.72 7.35 -19.82
C THR A 467 15.67 8.43 -19.63
N VAL A 468 14.66 8.19 -18.78
CA VAL A 468 13.77 9.23 -18.29
C VAL A 468 14.62 10.18 -17.46
N THR A 469 15.12 11.24 -18.09
CA THR A 469 15.57 12.40 -17.33
C THR A 469 14.31 12.92 -16.67
N ASP A 470 14.19 12.74 -15.35
CA ASP A 470 13.32 13.59 -14.55
C ASP A 470 13.53 15.00 -15.09
N GLY A 471 12.46 15.57 -15.67
CA GLY A 471 12.56 16.87 -16.32
C GLY A 471 13.27 17.85 -15.38
N VAL A 472 13.94 18.87 -15.95
CA VAL A 472 14.56 19.96 -15.17
C VAL A 472 13.69 20.23 -13.94
N PRO A 473 14.20 20.07 -12.70
CA PRO A 473 13.40 20.22 -11.50
C PRO A 473 12.59 21.49 -11.63
N GLU A 474 11.28 21.32 -11.75
CA GLU A 474 10.39 22.44 -12.03
C GLU A 474 10.49 23.38 -10.84
N ASP A 475 10.85 24.64 -11.09
CA ASP A 475 11.03 25.63 -10.03
C ASP A 475 9.75 25.64 -9.17
N PRO A 476 9.83 25.19 -7.91
CA PRO A 476 8.65 25.07 -7.08
C PRO A 476 7.95 26.43 -6.91
N TYR A 477 8.68 27.55 -6.98
CA TYR A 477 8.11 28.90 -7.02
C TYR A 477 7.26 29.14 -8.27
N GLU A 478 7.69 28.68 -9.45
CA GLU A 478 6.91 28.80 -10.68
C GLU A 478 5.68 27.90 -10.67
N ILE A 479 5.78 26.67 -10.17
CA ILE A 479 4.61 25.81 -9.91
C ILE A 479 3.65 26.56 -8.97
N ALA A 480 4.16 27.06 -7.85
CA ALA A 480 3.42 27.77 -6.81
C ALA A 480 2.74 29.07 -7.32
N THR A 481 3.29 29.73 -8.34
CA THR A 481 2.80 31.05 -8.80
C THR A 481 2.07 31.02 -10.15
N LYS A 482 2.37 30.06 -11.02
CA LYS A 482 1.92 30.04 -12.41
C LYS A 482 1.19 28.76 -12.81
N GLY A 483 1.53 27.62 -12.21
CA GLY A 483 1.16 26.30 -12.72
C GLY A 483 1.87 26.07 -14.06
N VAL A 484 2.90 25.24 -14.08
CA VAL A 484 3.85 25.16 -15.21
C VAL A 484 3.49 24.07 -16.22
N LYS A 485 2.58 23.15 -15.86
CA LYS A 485 2.17 22.04 -16.73
C LYS A 485 0.86 22.34 -17.46
N THR A 486 0.73 21.78 -18.66
CA THR A 486 -0.53 21.77 -19.44
C THR A 486 -1.42 20.58 -19.06
N ALA A 487 -0.82 19.43 -18.76
CA ALA A 487 -1.54 18.22 -18.38
C ALA A 487 -0.64 17.22 -17.63
N ILE A 488 -1.27 16.29 -16.93
CA ILE A 488 -0.61 15.18 -16.23
C ILE A 488 -1.47 13.93 -16.40
N TYR A 489 -0.87 12.81 -16.83
CA TYR A 489 -1.50 11.50 -16.68
C TYR A 489 -1.49 11.12 -15.20
N CYS A 490 -2.65 10.80 -14.62
CA CYS A 490 -2.74 10.53 -13.21
C CYS A 490 -3.68 9.37 -12.88
N ASN A 491 -3.29 8.63 -11.85
CA ASN A 491 -4.19 7.82 -11.04
C ASN A 491 -4.41 8.57 -9.72
N CYS A 492 -5.65 9.02 -9.49
CA CYS A 492 -6.03 9.89 -8.41
C CYS A 492 -6.72 9.08 -7.29
N PRO A 493 -6.04 8.80 -6.17
CA PRO A 493 -6.59 7.95 -5.11
C PRO A 493 -7.66 8.65 -4.25
N GLY A 494 -7.61 9.98 -4.19
CA GLY A 494 -8.48 10.82 -3.38
C GLY A 494 -8.45 12.28 -3.81
N ILE A 495 -9.11 13.14 -3.04
CA ILE A 495 -9.28 14.56 -3.37
C ILE A 495 -7.95 15.31 -3.32
N SER A 496 -7.06 14.96 -2.39
CA SER A 496 -5.75 15.62 -2.28
C SER A 496 -4.93 15.44 -3.56
N GLY A 497 -4.95 14.22 -4.12
CA GLY A 497 -4.29 13.91 -5.37
C GLY A 497 -4.78 14.75 -6.56
N TYR A 498 -6.05 15.18 -6.55
CA TYR A 498 -6.64 16.06 -7.56
C TYR A 498 -6.23 17.52 -7.31
N LEU A 499 -6.31 17.99 -6.05
CA LEU A 499 -5.97 19.36 -5.67
C LEU A 499 -4.48 19.69 -5.89
N VAL A 500 -3.57 18.79 -5.51
CA VAL A 500 -2.12 18.95 -5.72
C VAL A 500 -1.82 19.15 -7.22
N LYS A 501 -2.37 18.28 -8.08
CA LYS A 501 -2.17 18.38 -9.54
C LYS A 501 -2.90 19.57 -10.15
N ARG A 502 -4.08 19.93 -9.64
CA ARG A 502 -4.83 21.13 -10.04
C ARG A 502 -3.97 22.38 -9.90
N TYR A 503 -3.09 22.40 -8.91
CA TYR A 503 -2.16 23.49 -8.69
C TYR A 503 -0.98 23.47 -9.68
N GLN A 504 -0.46 22.29 -10.01
CA GLN A 504 0.64 22.14 -10.99
C GLN A 504 0.21 22.53 -12.42
N ILE A 505 -1.09 22.45 -12.72
CA ILE A 505 -1.63 22.62 -14.08
C ILE A 505 -2.34 23.96 -14.23
N LYS A 506 -2.01 24.70 -15.29
CA LYS A 506 -2.46 26.08 -15.46
C LYS A 506 -3.99 26.23 -15.54
N ASP A 507 -4.73 25.25 -16.05
CA ASP A 507 -6.21 25.27 -16.12
C ASP A 507 -6.80 23.85 -15.94
N GLY A 508 -6.12 23.00 -15.17
CA GLY A 508 -6.42 21.57 -15.04
C GLY A 508 -7.59 21.21 -14.14
N THR A 509 -8.79 21.69 -14.46
CA THR A 509 -10.03 21.52 -13.65
C THR A 509 -10.76 20.19 -13.86
N THR A 510 -10.35 19.37 -14.82
CA THR A 510 -10.97 18.07 -15.08
C THR A 510 -9.96 16.96 -15.23
N ILE A 511 -10.41 15.71 -15.14
CA ILE A 511 -9.67 14.51 -15.51
C ILE A 511 -10.39 13.92 -16.71
N LEU A 512 -9.71 13.94 -17.87
CA LEU A 512 -10.25 13.42 -19.12
C LEU A 512 -9.92 11.94 -19.26
N GLY A 513 -10.86 11.17 -19.81
CA GLY A 513 -10.60 9.80 -20.23
C GLY A 513 -9.52 9.71 -21.31
N ILE A 514 -8.77 8.61 -21.28
CA ILE A 514 -7.77 8.25 -22.29
C ILE A 514 -8.45 8.03 -23.66
N PRO A 515 -7.68 7.99 -24.76
CA PRO A 515 -8.24 7.83 -26.10
C PRO A 515 -9.24 6.68 -26.24
N SER A 516 -10.44 6.98 -26.71
CA SER A 516 -11.51 6.01 -26.95
C SER A 516 -12.35 6.42 -28.15
N SER A 517 -12.95 5.48 -28.87
CA SER A 517 -13.70 5.82 -30.10
C SER A 517 -14.87 6.79 -29.86
N ASP A 518 -15.41 6.78 -28.64
CA ASP A 518 -16.57 7.58 -28.22
C ASP A 518 -16.21 8.75 -27.30
N GLY A 519 -14.94 8.95 -26.97
CA GLY A 519 -14.48 10.01 -26.07
C GLY A 519 -15.07 9.88 -24.67
N ARG A 520 -15.21 8.64 -24.17
CA ARG A 520 -15.77 8.33 -22.84
C ARG A 520 -14.92 8.92 -21.71
N GLY A 521 -15.57 9.13 -20.57
CA GLY A 521 -14.95 9.68 -19.37
C GLY A 521 -13.78 8.86 -18.84
N PRO A 522 -13.09 9.36 -17.80
CA PRO A 522 -12.02 8.63 -17.14
C PRO A 522 -12.49 7.28 -16.62
N MET A 523 -11.54 6.36 -16.51
CA MET A 523 -11.78 5.07 -15.86
C MET A 523 -11.64 5.24 -14.36
N PHE A 524 -12.29 4.36 -13.60
CA PHE A 524 -12.00 4.24 -12.18
C PHE A 524 -11.23 2.96 -11.87
N GLY A 525 -10.21 3.08 -11.02
CA GLY A 525 -9.57 1.93 -10.39
C GLY A 525 -10.33 1.53 -9.15
N THR A 526 -10.44 0.23 -8.87
CA THR A 526 -10.92 -0.20 -7.56
C THR A 526 -9.73 -0.31 -6.62
N ASP A 527 -9.74 0.53 -5.57
CA ASP A 527 -8.70 0.56 -4.54
C ASP A 527 -9.00 -0.49 -3.46
N ILE A 528 -10.22 -0.46 -2.92
CA ILE A 528 -10.74 -1.53 -2.06
C ILE A 528 -11.89 -2.20 -2.76
N SER A 529 -11.76 -3.49 -3.04
CA SER A 529 -12.87 -4.35 -3.49
C SER A 529 -13.20 -5.41 -2.46
N VAL A 530 -14.45 -5.87 -2.49
CA VAL A 530 -14.87 -7.09 -1.80
C VAL A 530 -15.67 -7.99 -2.74
N ALA A 531 -15.34 -9.28 -2.70
CA ALA A 531 -16.07 -10.35 -3.34
C ALA A 531 -16.37 -11.47 -2.35
N VAL A 532 -17.38 -12.29 -2.66
CA VAL A 532 -17.75 -13.46 -1.88
C VAL A 532 -17.67 -14.69 -2.77
N SER A 533 -16.94 -15.70 -2.31
CA SER A 533 -16.80 -16.97 -3.00
C SER A 533 -18.14 -17.68 -3.12
N LYS A 534 -18.37 -18.31 -4.28
CA LYS A 534 -19.58 -19.12 -4.51
C LYS A 534 -19.69 -20.30 -3.55
N ASN A 535 -18.57 -20.82 -3.09
CA ASN A 535 -18.49 -21.94 -2.16
C ASN A 535 -18.28 -21.50 -0.71
N ALA A 536 -18.52 -20.21 -0.39
CA ALA A 536 -18.38 -19.72 0.97
C ALA A 536 -19.22 -20.52 1.97
N VAL A 537 -18.65 -20.80 3.14
CA VAL A 537 -19.26 -21.56 4.24
C VAL A 537 -20.64 -21.04 4.62
N ASN A 538 -20.84 -19.73 4.50
CA ASN A 538 -22.14 -19.09 4.62
C ASN A 538 -22.16 -17.75 3.87
N ILE A 539 -22.85 -17.73 2.74
CA ILE A 539 -22.99 -16.54 1.88
C ILE A 539 -23.63 -15.37 2.62
N ASP A 540 -24.73 -15.60 3.36
CA ASP A 540 -25.44 -14.52 4.06
C ASP A 540 -24.54 -13.84 5.10
N ALA A 541 -23.81 -14.62 5.89
CA ALA A 541 -22.87 -14.11 6.89
C ALA A 541 -21.73 -13.30 6.25
N CYS A 542 -21.22 -13.73 5.09
CA CYS A 542 -20.23 -12.96 4.32
C CYS A 542 -20.82 -11.65 3.78
N VAL A 543 -22.05 -11.70 3.26
CA VAL A 543 -22.76 -10.53 2.75
C VAL A 543 -23.09 -9.52 3.86
N GLU A 544 -23.31 -9.95 5.10
CA GLU A 544 -23.44 -9.01 6.23
C GLU A 544 -22.14 -8.23 6.49
N PHE A 545 -20.97 -8.85 6.32
CA PHE A 545 -19.70 -8.12 6.34
C PHE A 545 -19.59 -7.14 5.17
N VAL A 546 -19.97 -7.55 3.96
CA VAL A 546 -20.03 -6.66 2.78
C VAL A 546 -20.90 -5.43 3.05
N LYS A 547 -22.09 -5.62 3.62
CA LYS A 547 -23.00 -4.52 4.02
C LYS A 547 -22.38 -3.62 5.07
N MET A 548 -21.63 -4.18 6.02
CA MET A 548 -20.90 -3.40 7.03
C MET A 548 -19.92 -2.42 6.38
N LEU A 549 -19.20 -2.84 5.33
CA LEU A 549 -18.25 -1.98 4.60
C LEU A 549 -18.93 -0.80 3.87
N LEU A 550 -20.23 -0.90 3.59
CA LEU A 550 -21.04 0.15 2.95
C LEU A 550 -21.73 1.09 3.95
N THR A 551 -21.59 0.84 5.25
CA THR A 551 -22.16 1.70 6.30
C THR A 551 -21.54 3.08 6.31
N ASP A 552 -22.29 4.08 6.79
CA ASP A 552 -21.84 5.47 6.82
C ASP A 552 -20.54 5.65 7.61
N GLY A 553 -20.36 4.92 8.71
CA GLY A 553 -19.14 4.97 9.51
C GLY A 553 -17.91 4.49 8.73
N VAL A 554 -17.96 3.30 8.14
CA VAL A 554 -16.83 2.76 7.37
C VAL A 554 -16.52 3.63 6.14
N GLN A 555 -17.56 4.08 5.43
CA GLN A 555 -17.37 4.94 4.26
C GLN A 555 -16.82 6.32 4.65
N GLU A 556 -17.23 6.89 5.78
CA GLU A 556 -16.67 8.14 6.30
C GLU A 556 -15.21 7.98 6.72
N ASP A 557 -14.87 6.91 7.44
CA ASP A 557 -13.49 6.64 7.87
C ASP A 557 -12.56 6.48 6.66
N LEU A 558 -12.98 5.72 5.65
CA LEU A 558 -12.22 5.59 4.40
C LEU A 558 -12.08 6.93 3.67
N ALA A 559 -13.16 7.72 3.57
CA ALA A 559 -13.13 9.02 2.91
C ALA A 559 -12.20 10.01 3.61
N MET A 560 -12.18 10.00 4.95
CA MET A 560 -11.33 10.84 5.78
C MET A 560 -9.85 10.42 5.74
N ASN A 561 -9.55 9.20 5.29
CA ASN A 561 -8.20 8.73 4.91
C ASN A 561 -7.92 8.99 3.41
N ASP A 562 -8.51 10.03 2.85
CA ASP A 562 -8.33 10.52 1.47
C ASP A 562 -8.53 9.45 0.39
N LYS A 563 -9.59 8.65 0.52
CA LYS A 563 -10.07 7.73 -0.52
C LYS A 563 -11.35 8.25 -1.14
N PHE A 564 -11.55 8.06 -2.45
CA PHE A 564 -12.90 8.19 -3.00
C PHE A 564 -13.75 6.98 -2.59
N VAL A 565 -14.96 7.25 -2.11
CA VAL A 565 -15.88 6.26 -1.56
C VAL A 565 -17.22 6.35 -2.26
N LEU A 566 -18.04 5.30 -2.18
CA LEU A 566 -19.36 5.29 -2.80
C LEU A 566 -20.30 6.30 -2.15
N ASN A 567 -20.22 6.48 -0.82
CA ASN A 567 -21.10 7.39 -0.09
C ASN A 567 -20.80 8.86 -0.42
N ARG A 568 -21.76 9.53 -1.05
CA ARG A 568 -21.64 10.92 -1.53
C ARG A 568 -21.49 11.93 -0.39
N VAL A 569 -22.12 11.66 0.76
CA VAL A 569 -22.01 12.54 1.95
C VAL A 569 -20.61 12.44 2.55
N ALA A 570 -20.10 11.23 2.72
CA ALA A 570 -18.74 10.98 3.18
C ALA A 570 -17.70 11.62 2.24
N PHE A 571 -17.87 11.44 0.92
CA PHE A 571 -17.04 12.10 -0.10
C PHE A 571 -17.05 13.63 0.05
N ARG A 572 -18.23 14.28 0.08
CA ARG A 572 -18.28 15.76 0.17
C ARG A 572 -17.68 16.25 1.48
N LYS A 573 -17.88 15.53 2.59
CA LYS A 573 -17.29 15.84 3.89
C LYS A 573 -15.76 15.79 3.86
N SER A 574 -15.17 14.73 3.30
CA SER A 574 -13.71 14.62 3.20
C SER A 574 -13.12 15.66 2.25
N CYS A 575 -13.79 15.96 1.13
CA CYS A 575 -13.42 17.03 0.20
C CYS A 575 -13.41 18.41 0.86
N SER A 576 -14.43 18.75 1.65
CA SER A 576 -14.45 20.00 2.42
C SER A 576 -13.30 20.07 3.43
N ALA A 577 -13.02 18.97 4.14
CA ALA A 577 -11.90 18.91 5.08
C ALA A 577 -10.54 19.10 4.37
N ALA A 578 -10.35 18.49 3.20
CA ALA A 578 -9.13 18.65 2.41
C ALA A 578 -8.97 20.10 1.92
N ILE A 579 -10.04 20.74 1.42
CA ILE A 579 -10.01 22.15 1.02
C ILE A 579 -9.67 23.07 2.19
N GLU A 580 -10.26 22.85 3.37
CA GLU A 580 -9.94 23.60 4.58
C GLU A 580 -8.46 23.47 4.93
N TYR A 581 -7.96 22.24 4.98
CA TYR A 581 -6.57 21.94 5.28
C TYR A 581 -5.60 22.58 4.28
N TYR A 582 -5.77 22.37 2.97
CA TYR A 582 -4.85 22.91 1.95
C TYR A 582 -4.91 24.43 1.84
N ASN A 583 -5.96 25.07 2.34
CA ASN A 583 -6.06 26.52 2.44
C ASN A 583 -5.48 27.10 3.75
N SER A 584 -5.23 26.25 4.76
CA SER A 584 -4.55 26.61 6.02
C SER A 584 -3.08 26.97 5.79
N SER A 585 -2.38 27.42 6.82
CA SER A 585 -0.92 27.64 6.74
C SER A 585 -0.14 26.33 6.59
N GLU A 586 -0.57 25.27 7.26
CA GLU A 586 0.12 23.97 7.26
C GLU A 586 -0.02 23.25 5.92
N GLY A 587 -1.25 23.06 5.44
CA GLY A 587 -1.49 22.41 4.15
C GLY A 587 -0.91 23.19 2.97
N LYS A 588 -0.72 24.50 3.15
CA LYS A 588 0.03 25.30 2.21
C LYS A 588 1.48 24.84 2.12
N ASP A 589 2.20 24.73 3.22
CA ASP A 589 3.62 24.35 3.20
C ASP A 589 3.79 22.92 2.63
N ASN A 590 2.81 22.05 2.88
CA ASN A 590 2.85 20.65 2.43
C ASN A 590 2.55 20.41 0.95
N LEU A 591 2.02 21.39 0.21
CA LEU A 591 1.76 21.24 -1.24
C LEU A 591 3.03 21.22 -2.10
N PHE A 592 4.16 21.75 -1.61
CA PHE A 592 5.33 22.03 -2.46
C PHE A 592 6.70 21.80 -1.80
N ASP A 593 6.74 21.00 -0.74
CA ASP A 593 7.94 20.82 0.09
C ASP A 593 8.35 22.10 0.86
N TYR A 594 9.05 21.92 1.98
CA TYR A 594 9.37 22.98 2.94
C TYR A 594 10.26 24.10 2.37
N GLU A 595 10.82 23.94 1.17
CA GLU A 595 11.85 24.81 0.60
C GLU A 595 11.33 26.13 0.01
N ILE A 596 10.04 26.26 -0.29
CA ILE A 596 9.49 27.48 -0.92
C ILE A 596 9.39 28.67 0.05
N GLY A 597 9.30 28.40 1.36
CA GLY A 597 9.07 29.40 2.39
C GLY A 597 7.65 29.98 2.39
N THR A 598 7.18 30.42 3.56
CA THR A 598 5.78 30.81 3.83
C THR A 598 5.29 32.08 3.11
N ASN A 599 6.16 32.79 2.39
CA ASN A 599 5.89 34.12 1.82
C ASN A 599 5.66 34.14 0.31
N VAL A 600 5.57 32.98 -0.36
CA VAL A 600 5.35 32.93 -1.80
C VAL A 600 3.88 33.18 -2.16
N PRO A 601 3.57 34.16 -3.03
CA PRO A 601 2.21 34.43 -3.47
C PRO A 601 1.64 33.25 -4.25
N ARG A 602 0.54 32.68 -3.76
CA ARG A 602 -0.08 31.48 -4.33
C ARG A 602 -1.13 31.81 -5.38
N ARG A 603 -1.22 30.98 -6.41
CA ARG A 603 -2.02 31.21 -7.62
C ARG A 603 -3.51 31.36 -7.32
N SER A 604 -4.07 30.55 -6.42
CA SER A 604 -5.43 30.67 -5.88
C SER A 604 -5.61 29.77 -4.66
N LYS A 605 -6.64 30.06 -3.86
CA LYS A 605 -7.15 29.14 -2.83
C LYS A 605 -8.12 28.15 -3.48
N PHE A 606 -8.09 26.89 -3.05
CA PHE A 606 -9.13 25.93 -3.45
C PHE A 606 -10.51 26.38 -2.96
N GLN A 607 -11.54 26.16 -3.75
CA GLN A 607 -12.93 26.56 -3.48
C GLN A 607 -13.85 25.33 -3.55
N ASP A 608 -15.06 25.46 -3.01
CA ASP A 608 -16.08 24.38 -3.06
C ASP A 608 -16.41 23.93 -4.49
N GLU A 609 -16.19 24.78 -5.49
CA GLU A 609 -16.30 24.42 -6.92
C GLU A 609 -15.39 23.23 -7.30
N GLU A 610 -14.25 23.05 -6.63
CA GLU A 610 -13.37 21.89 -6.83
C GLU A 610 -14.03 20.58 -6.41
N ILE A 611 -14.92 20.61 -5.41
CA ILE A 611 -15.72 19.45 -4.99
C ILE A 611 -16.72 19.10 -6.09
N ASP A 612 -17.40 20.10 -6.64
CA ASP A 612 -18.38 19.90 -7.70
C ASP A 612 -17.70 19.43 -9.00
N ASN A 613 -16.53 19.96 -9.34
CA ASN A 613 -15.71 19.49 -10.46
C ASN A 613 -15.34 18.01 -10.28
N MET A 614 -14.81 17.64 -9.11
CA MET A 614 -14.44 16.25 -8.84
C MET A 614 -15.65 15.32 -8.83
N GLU A 615 -16.79 15.75 -8.28
CA GLU A 615 -18.03 14.97 -8.32
C GLU A 615 -18.53 14.75 -9.76
N ASN A 616 -18.45 15.78 -10.62
CA ASN A 616 -18.80 15.65 -12.04
C ASN A 616 -17.87 14.68 -12.78
N ILE A 617 -16.56 14.71 -12.48
CA ILE A 617 -15.59 13.74 -13.02
C ILE A 617 -15.99 12.32 -12.61
N ILE A 618 -16.27 12.09 -11.31
CA ILE A 618 -16.72 10.79 -10.80
C ILE A 618 -17.99 10.33 -11.50
N LEU A 619 -18.98 11.21 -11.67
CA LEU A 619 -20.25 10.89 -12.34
C LEU A 619 -20.08 10.60 -13.84
N SER A 620 -19.02 11.10 -14.48
CA SER A 620 -18.70 10.82 -15.89
C SER A 620 -18.04 9.46 -16.11
N CYS A 621 -17.57 8.80 -15.03
CA CYS A 621 -16.96 7.48 -15.11
C CYS A 621 -18.01 6.41 -15.40
N SER A 622 -17.76 5.59 -16.43
CA SER A 622 -18.64 4.50 -16.85
C SER A 622 -18.01 3.11 -16.76
N LYS A 623 -16.69 3.00 -16.61
CA LYS A 623 -15.97 1.72 -16.67
C LYS A 623 -14.81 1.67 -15.68
N SER A 624 -14.61 0.49 -15.10
CA SER A 624 -13.43 0.22 -14.28
C SER A 624 -12.21 -0.09 -15.16
N ASN A 625 -11.01 0.25 -14.69
CA ASN A 625 -9.74 -0.14 -15.31
C ASN A 625 -9.34 -1.62 -15.06
N SER A 626 -10.28 -2.46 -14.62
CA SER A 626 -10.06 -3.89 -14.41
C SER A 626 -9.83 -4.59 -15.75
N SER A 627 -8.58 -5.01 -15.98
CA SER A 627 -8.20 -5.78 -17.15
C SER A 627 -8.37 -7.28 -16.93
N ASP A 628 -8.64 -8.00 -18.01
CA ASP A 628 -8.63 -9.46 -18.02
C ASP A 628 -7.24 -9.94 -18.42
N ALA A 629 -6.49 -10.48 -17.45
CA ALA A 629 -5.10 -10.85 -17.67
C ALA A 629 -4.90 -11.78 -18.86
N ALA A 630 -5.75 -12.81 -19.02
CA ALA A 630 -5.63 -13.77 -20.11
C ALA A 630 -5.89 -13.12 -21.48
N ILE A 631 -6.92 -12.26 -21.58
CA ILE A 631 -7.25 -11.56 -22.83
C ILE A 631 -6.18 -10.52 -23.15
N SER A 632 -5.73 -9.73 -22.17
CA SER A 632 -4.64 -8.78 -22.34
C SER A 632 -3.35 -9.46 -22.80
N THR A 633 -2.98 -10.62 -22.24
CA THR A 633 -1.83 -11.40 -22.69
C THR A 633 -1.99 -11.84 -24.15
N ILE A 634 -3.17 -12.32 -24.55
CA ILE A 634 -3.45 -12.67 -25.96
C ILE A 634 -3.22 -11.46 -26.88
N LEU A 635 -3.73 -10.28 -26.51
CA LEU A 635 -3.56 -9.07 -27.31
C LEU A 635 -2.10 -8.63 -27.38
N MET A 636 -1.36 -8.71 -26.27
CA MET A 636 0.08 -8.40 -26.24
C MET A 636 0.91 -9.35 -27.09
N GLU A 637 0.49 -10.61 -27.25
CA GLU A 637 1.19 -11.60 -28.07
C GLU A 637 0.86 -11.45 -29.57
N GLU A 638 -0.39 -11.15 -29.92
CA GLU A 638 -0.86 -11.17 -31.32
C GLU A 638 -0.72 -9.81 -32.03
N MET A 639 -1.04 -8.71 -31.34
CA MET A 639 -1.07 -7.37 -31.95
C MET A 639 0.28 -6.83 -32.44
N PRO A 640 1.45 -7.16 -31.84
CA PRO A 640 2.74 -6.71 -32.35
C PRO A 640 3.00 -7.05 -33.82
N ALA A 641 2.49 -8.16 -34.33
CA ALA A 641 2.64 -8.52 -35.74
C ALA A 641 1.97 -7.50 -36.68
N TYR A 642 0.86 -6.89 -36.27
CA TYR A 642 0.20 -5.83 -37.02
C TYR A 642 0.94 -4.49 -36.88
N PHE A 643 1.34 -4.13 -35.65
CA PHE A 643 2.05 -2.87 -35.38
C PHE A 643 3.37 -2.79 -36.14
N LEU A 644 4.11 -3.91 -36.22
CA LEU A 644 5.37 -4.02 -36.94
C LEU A 644 5.21 -4.27 -38.45
N GLY A 645 3.97 -4.28 -38.97
CA GLY A 645 3.69 -4.46 -40.40
C GLY A 645 4.00 -5.86 -40.95
N GLN A 646 4.13 -6.86 -40.08
CA GLN A 646 4.42 -8.25 -40.46
C GLN A 646 3.16 -8.98 -40.96
N LYS A 647 1.99 -8.60 -40.46
CA LYS A 647 0.67 -9.10 -40.87
C LYS A 647 -0.32 -7.95 -41.04
N ASP A 648 -1.33 -8.14 -41.89
CA ASP A 648 -2.49 -7.26 -41.93
C ASP A 648 -3.36 -7.44 -40.67
N LEU A 649 -4.19 -6.41 -40.38
CA LEU A 649 -5.01 -6.39 -39.17
C LEU A 649 -6.04 -7.53 -39.14
N ASP A 650 -6.69 -7.83 -40.26
CA ASP A 650 -7.73 -8.87 -40.33
C ASP A 650 -7.16 -10.25 -39.97
N SER A 651 -5.95 -10.56 -40.46
CA SER A 651 -5.23 -11.78 -40.13
C SER A 651 -4.90 -11.90 -38.64
N VAL A 652 -4.55 -10.80 -37.98
CA VAL A 652 -4.25 -10.75 -36.53
C VAL A 652 -5.52 -10.85 -35.70
N ILE A 653 -6.56 -10.07 -36.05
CA ILE A 653 -7.89 -10.09 -35.42
C ILE A 653 -8.43 -11.52 -35.36
N LYS A 654 -8.34 -12.26 -36.46
CA LYS A 654 -8.84 -13.64 -36.51
C LYS A 654 -8.22 -14.53 -35.42
N ILE A 655 -6.89 -14.45 -35.24
CA ILE A 655 -6.18 -15.27 -34.25
C ILE A 655 -6.50 -14.78 -32.83
N ALA A 656 -6.40 -13.47 -32.59
CA ALA A 656 -6.64 -12.89 -31.27
C ALA A 656 -8.08 -13.15 -30.79
N GLN A 657 -9.06 -12.98 -31.66
CA GLN A 657 -10.47 -13.23 -31.36
C GLN A 657 -10.74 -14.71 -31.09
N ASP A 658 -10.22 -15.62 -31.91
CA ASP A 658 -10.41 -17.07 -31.70
C ASP A 658 -9.82 -17.51 -30.34
N ARG A 659 -8.65 -16.97 -29.98
CA ARG A 659 -8.01 -17.23 -28.68
C ARG A 659 -8.80 -16.62 -27.52
N ALA A 660 -9.25 -15.37 -27.64
CA ALA A 660 -10.04 -14.70 -26.61
C ALA A 660 -11.40 -15.39 -26.42
N GLN A 661 -12.07 -15.79 -27.49
CA GLN A 661 -13.32 -16.54 -27.42
C GLN A 661 -13.13 -17.87 -26.70
N LYS A 662 -12.03 -18.58 -26.94
CA LYS A 662 -11.72 -19.81 -26.22
C LYS A 662 -11.59 -19.59 -24.71
N VAL A 663 -10.94 -18.50 -24.29
CA VAL A 663 -10.84 -18.12 -22.87
C VAL A 663 -12.22 -17.82 -22.28
N LEU A 664 -13.09 -17.15 -23.03
CA LEU A 664 -14.46 -16.88 -22.60
C LEU A 664 -15.26 -18.18 -22.47
N ASP A 665 -15.21 -19.06 -23.48
CA ASP A 665 -15.92 -20.35 -23.50
C ASP A 665 -15.50 -21.28 -22.34
N GLU A 666 -14.24 -21.23 -21.92
CA GLU A 666 -13.72 -22.00 -20.77
C GLU A 666 -14.29 -21.53 -19.43
N ARG A 667 -14.84 -20.32 -19.36
CA ARG A 667 -15.39 -19.70 -18.14
C ARG A 667 -16.91 -19.81 -18.04
N GLY A 668 -17.57 -20.48 -18.97
CA GLY A 668 -19.04 -20.65 -19.02
C GLY A 668 -19.73 -19.54 -19.79
#